data_AF-A0AAE5BUI2-F1
#
_entry.id   AF-A0AAE5BUI2-F1
#
_cell.length_a   1.000
_cell.length_b   1.000
_cell.length_c   1.000
_cell.angle_alpha   90.00
_cell.angle_beta   90.00
_cell.angle_gamma   90.00
#
_symmetry.space_group_name_H-M   'P 1'
#
loop_
_entity.id
_entity.type
_entity.pdbx_description
1 polymer ?
#
loop_
_entity_poly.entity_id
_entity_poly.type
_entity_poly.pdbx_seq_one_letter_code
_entity_poly.pdbx_strand_id
1 'polypeptide(L)'
;MQLPTLPPADHLISPEIADPDAFAGVCDYIDEGAGLRGWLVLPSAPGVAQRLEAWCAGERLGQTVAILDRPGIDRALGRKTWCGYLLGWSRLDRPALARIVAQTPEAPVELRTANEGLCLPYLPLPPTAAAVLALVDAKTDGEMRPEFKTVRAWHEIEESGLFDHDWYIRQYGADTQYHRPPLLHYIQTGEAEGRRPNLCFDPEAYATQMGLPHGEPRLLHYLRRPDIRVTPHFDPTWYRRTQAPLSPQRPLAHYLAHRGQTLPNPTVTARMLGDNPHGPDRYEDFLRTFPPSLNETPEGEAILADALRLFPELANLRRLEAALDARDLAAAERFAGALRDIGPRGWARIALARLALMQNDHRGASALLHGLRGEPALQTAAAGLLLEAQDPEGAAQMVEGLQDHASPALDSIRIRLAALQRDHAGLTLALRRADLHGVETSVLCEAAYKLVRPGMQPEPGEAEAEALLHAALAPTAAENPFALQARIHMYLQRRQLSDLAALLTEAETQPVAAKLNLASRRLEMLFLSGHLAEALALYREKLAGMRLDNADGIIALRLLSEVKAWDEAGAVILSHLAQGHGFGETVFHAMRALRKAGLHDRVLALAAPMGPDHDHFIDLVRLDRDLIASAKGQAPVTDALRWLSGAKAPDSGGVIYLCADRRYFLSLLTCLASVFGQPVQSDAPVYVFLDSDVPPDWPPAIQTLAQRFGREVTIVSEADFVTEGVALKVELGFFAAGTGLSRAAYYRLYAARWLMALNRFSRALYVDTDIICRGDLTPLVTLDLGGAPLAARVEEEGPEVRAAATRNNIDPARYFNSGVLAMDFTHPRLGPGLARAIELSEKEPDRLIFHDQCALNIAFRAADLPPQWNFFLRPFRPQNGQVQDGILLHYLDRPKPWDITFWRNFREEWRVWALFLGQLLPPQVFTDMLAAANEV
;
A
#
# COMPACT_ATOMS: atom_id res chain seq x y z
N MET A 1 73.09 -10.59 -24.30
CA MET A 1 73.60 -10.46 -22.91
C MET A 1 72.90 -11.52 -22.08
N GLN A 2 73.65 -12.41 -21.40
CA GLN A 2 73.05 -13.30 -20.40
C GLN A 2 72.48 -12.43 -19.29
N LEU A 3 71.16 -12.52 -19.06
CA LEU A 3 70.53 -11.89 -17.91
C LEU A 3 71.17 -12.46 -16.63
N PRO A 4 71.47 -11.62 -15.62
CA PRO A 4 72.05 -12.11 -14.37
C PRO A 4 71.09 -13.11 -13.73
N THR A 5 71.59 -14.30 -13.39
CA THR A 5 70.86 -15.29 -12.60
C THR A 5 70.51 -14.67 -11.25
N LEU A 6 69.25 -14.25 -11.12
CA LEU A 6 68.67 -13.79 -9.86
C LEU A 6 68.45 -14.98 -8.91
N PRO A 7 68.48 -14.73 -7.59
CA PRO A 7 68.58 -15.78 -6.59
C PRO A 7 67.23 -16.54 -6.43
N PRO A 8 67.18 -17.65 -5.66
CA PRO A 8 66.01 -18.51 -5.56
C PRO A 8 64.74 -17.76 -5.15
N ALA A 9 63.57 -18.31 -5.51
CA ALA A 9 62.21 -17.73 -5.50
C ALA A 9 61.70 -17.10 -4.18
N ASP A 10 62.53 -17.02 -3.14
CA ASP A 10 62.20 -16.54 -1.79
C ASP A 10 62.99 -15.28 -1.36
N HIS A 11 63.75 -14.62 -2.25
CA HIS A 11 64.36 -13.33 -1.93
C HIS A 11 63.29 -12.23 -1.85
N LEU A 12 62.76 -12.11 -0.63
CA LEU A 12 61.81 -11.11 -0.19
C LEU A 12 62.41 -9.70 -0.27
N ILE A 13 61.89 -8.90 -1.20
CA ILE A 13 61.94 -7.44 -1.05
C ILE A 13 60.79 -7.09 -0.12
N SER A 14 61.11 -7.00 1.17
CA SER A 14 60.14 -6.57 2.17
C SER A 14 59.74 -5.13 1.88
N PRO A 15 58.44 -4.79 1.77
CA PRO A 15 58.02 -3.42 1.51
C PRO A 15 58.40 -2.53 2.69
N GLU A 16 59.15 -1.44 2.44
CA GLU A 16 59.14 -0.29 3.35
C GLU A 16 57.89 0.54 3.05
N ILE A 17 56.87 0.35 3.87
CA ILE A 17 55.60 1.08 3.74
C ILE A 17 55.71 2.34 4.58
N ALA A 18 56.19 3.41 3.96
CA ALA A 18 56.25 4.73 4.59
C ALA A 18 54.85 5.37 4.72
N ASP A 19 53.95 5.07 3.80
CA ASP A 19 52.58 5.57 3.74
C ASP A 19 51.60 4.39 3.56
N PRO A 20 50.70 4.12 4.53
CA PRO A 20 49.72 3.03 4.45
C PRO A 20 48.64 3.25 3.36
N ASP A 21 48.47 4.48 2.87
CA ASP A 21 47.50 4.82 1.83
C ASP A 21 48.13 4.88 0.43
N ALA A 22 49.44 4.67 0.31
CA ALA A 22 50.14 4.61 -0.97
C ALA A 22 50.28 3.17 -1.48
N PHE A 23 50.21 2.99 -2.80
CA PHE A 23 50.52 1.72 -3.44
C PHE A 23 51.99 1.34 -3.24
N ALA A 24 52.21 0.09 -2.82
CA ALA A 24 53.52 -0.53 -2.76
C ALA A 24 53.55 -1.76 -3.66
N GLY A 25 54.57 -1.89 -4.51
CA GLY A 25 54.69 -3.03 -5.40
C GLY A 25 55.99 -3.05 -6.17
N VAL A 26 56.34 -4.22 -6.70
CA VAL A 26 57.53 -4.42 -7.54
C VAL A 26 57.34 -5.62 -8.46
N CYS A 27 57.88 -5.53 -9.67
CA CYS A 27 58.19 -6.67 -10.51
C CYS A 27 59.52 -7.27 -10.05
N ASP A 28 59.47 -8.36 -9.31
CA ASP A 28 60.64 -9.00 -8.68
C ASP A 28 61.18 -10.19 -9.48
N TYR A 29 60.47 -10.65 -10.51
CA TYR A 29 60.89 -11.83 -11.27
C TYR A 29 60.38 -11.83 -12.72
N ILE A 30 61.31 -12.07 -13.66
CA ILE A 30 61.02 -12.29 -15.08
C ILE A 30 61.23 -13.79 -15.37
N ASP A 31 60.13 -14.53 -15.52
CA ASP A 31 60.16 -15.97 -15.82
C ASP A 31 60.13 -16.16 -17.34
N GLU A 32 61.26 -16.55 -17.94
CA GLU A 32 61.38 -16.75 -19.39
C GLU A 32 60.32 -17.73 -19.94
N GLY A 33 59.91 -18.73 -19.17
CA GLY A 33 58.89 -19.70 -19.57
C GLY A 33 57.45 -19.29 -19.23
N ALA A 34 57.25 -18.31 -18.35
CA ALA A 34 55.93 -18.03 -17.78
C ALA A 34 55.45 -16.58 -18.04
N GLY A 35 56.23 -15.57 -17.64
CA GLY A 35 55.77 -14.19 -17.64
C GLY A 35 56.47 -13.29 -16.63
N LEU A 36 55.93 -12.08 -16.46
CA LEU A 36 56.33 -11.13 -15.43
C LEU A 36 55.62 -11.44 -14.11
N ARG A 37 56.37 -11.56 -13.01
CA ARG A 37 55.84 -11.84 -11.67
C ARG A 37 56.28 -10.75 -10.70
N GLY A 38 55.42 -10.52 -9.73
CA GLY A 38 55.67 -9.54 -8.68
C GLY A 38 54.57 -9.53 -7.65
N TRP A 39 54.48 -8.41 -6.94
CA TRP A 39 53.38 -8.11 -6.04
C TRP A 39 53.02 -6.63 -6.07
N LEU A 40 51.76 -6.35 -5.78
CA LEU A 40 51.19 -5.01 -5.66
C LEU A 40 50.14 -5.04 -4.57
N VAL A 41 50.28 -4.15 -3.58
CA VAL A 41 49.36 -4.02 -2.46
C VAL A 41 49.05 -2.55 -2.21
N LEU A 42 47.80 -2.29 -1.86
CA LEU A 42 47.40 -1.05 -1.21
C LEU A 42 47.21 -1.39 0.28
N PRO A 43 48.10 -0.94 1.19
CA PRO A 43 48.05 -1.37 2.59
C PRO A 43 46.75 -0.97 3.29
N SER A 44 46.10 0.11 2.89
CA SER A 44 44.76 0.48 3.41
C SER A 44 43.64 -0.45 2.92
N ALA A 45 43.85 -1.21 1.84
CA ALA A 45 42.87 -2.11 1.24
C ALA A 45 43.46 -3.50 0.83
N PRO A 46 44.03 -4.27 1.77
CA PRO A 46 44.79 -5.49 1.49
C PRO A 46 43.95 -6.67 0.96
N GLY A 47 42.62 -6.58 0.95
CA GLY A 47 41.74 -7.62 0.41
C GLY A 47 41.12 -7.27 -0.94
N VAL A 48 41.48 -6.12 -1.50
CA VAL A 48 40.97 -5.62 -2.78
C VAL A 48 41.97 -5.99 -3.87
N ALA A 49 41.50 -6.74 -4.86
CA ALA A 49 42.32 -7.16 -6.00
C ALA A 49 42.79 -5.94 -6.80
N GLN A 50 44.11 -5.82 -7.03
CA GLN A 50 44.71 -4.67 -7.73
C GLN A 50 45.03 -5.02 -9.18
N ARG A 51 44.73 -4.12 -10.13
CA ARG A 51 44.97 -4.35 -11.56
C ARG A 51 46.28 -3.72 -12.03
N LEU A 52 47.00 -4.45 -12.85
CA LEU A 52 48.24 -3.99 -13.49
C LEU A 52 48.13 -4.10 -15.01
N GLU A 53 48.76 -3.14 -15.68
CA GLU A 53 48.87 -3.09 -17.13
C GLU A 53 50.33 -3.03 -17.56
N ALA A 54 50.68 -3.77 -18.61
CA ALA A 54 51.97 -3.62 -19.28
C ALA A 54 51.86 -2.57 -20.38
N TRP A 55 52.81 -1.63 -20.40
CA TRP A 55 52.88 -0.53 -21.35
C TRP A 55 54.27 -0.49 -22.00
N CYS A 56 54.33 -0.13 -23.28
CA CYS A 56 55.58 0.09 -23.98
C CYS A 56 55.40 1.17 -25.03
N ALA A 57 56.29 2.16 -25.07
CA ALA A 57 56.25 3.29 -26.02
C ALA A 57 54.87 4.00 -26.10
N GLY A 58 54.13 4.07 -24.98
CA GLY A 58 52.82 4.69 -24.91
C GLY A 58 51.64 3.83 -25.40
N GLU A 59 51.89 2.57 -25.78
CA GLU A 59 50.86 1.59 -26.14
C GLU A 59 50.70 0.54 -25.04
N ARG A 60 49.46 0.13 -24.77
CA ARG A 60 49.14 -0.89 -23.77
C ARG A 60 49.27 -2.28 -24.38
N LEU A 61 50.13 -3.12 -23.79
CA LEU A 61 50.45 -4.45 -24.27
C LEU A 61 49.60 -5.56 -23.64
N GLY A 62 49.15 -5.40 -22.40
CA GLY A 62 48.40 -6.45 -21.71
C GLY A 62 48.05 -6.07 -20.28
N GLN A 63 47.28 -6.93 -19.60
CA GLN A 63 46.84 -6.70 -18.23
C GLN A 63 46.86 -7.97 -17.37
N THR A 64 47.03 -7.79 -16.06
CA THR A 64 46.93 -8.83 -15.03
C THR A 64 46.28 -8.28 -13.77
N VAL A 65 45.96 -9.16 -12.83
CA VAL A 65 45.49 -8.80 -11.49
C VAL A 65 46.38 -9.40 -10.40
N ALA A 66 46.52 -8.67 -9.30
CA ALA A 66 47.15 -9.11 -8.06
C ALA A 66 46.11 -9.83 -7.19
N ILE A 67 46.13 -11.16 -7.23
CA ILE A 67 45.23 -12.08 -6.50
C ILE A 67 45.95 -13.34 -6.00
N LEU A 68 47.25 -13.45 -6.27
CA LEU A 68 48.04 -14.63 -5.94
C LEU A 68 48.62 -14.51 -4.54
N ASP A 69 48.90 -15.67 -3.97
CA ASP A 69 49.50 -15.74 -2.65
C ASP A 69 50.96 -15.25 -2.67
N ARG A 70 51.33 -14.43 -1.68
CA ARG A 70 52.70 -13.99 -1.39
C ARG A 70 52.95 -14.09 0.11
N PRO A 71 53.22 -15.30 0.63
CA PRO A 71 53.32 -15.52 2.08
C PRO A 71 54.37 -14.65 2.76
N GLY A 72 55.46 -14.31 2.05
CA GLY A 72 56.48 -13.41 2.60
C GLY A 72 56.00 -11.97 2.78
N ILE A 73 55.16 -11.46 1.89
CA ILE A 73 54.53 -10.14 2.01
C ILE A 73 53.43 -10.17 3.07
N ASP A 74 52.63 -11.24 3.10
CA ASP A 74 51.63 -11.47 4.14
C ASP A 74 52.24 -11.47 5.56
N ARG A 75 53.42 -12.10 5.72
CA ARG A 75 54.18 -12.09 6.98
C ARG A 75 54.68 -10.70 7.35
N ALA A 76 55.20 -9.94 6.39
CA ALA A 76 55.65 -8.56 6.62
C ALA A 76 54.49 -7.64 7.03
N LEU A 77 53.30 -7.87 6.49
CA LEU A 77 52.08 -7.08 6.77
C LEU A 77 51.24 -7.63 7.93
N GLY A 78 51.58 -8.78 8.48
CA GLY A 78 50.86 -9.43 9.58
C GLY A 78 49.46 -9.94 9.23
N ARG A 79 49.10 -10.01 7.94
CA ARG A 79 47.77 -10.39 7.47
C ARG A 79 47.79 -10.90 6.03
N LYS A 80 46.74 -11.61 5.63
CA LYS A 80 46.56 -12.09 4.25
C LYS A 80 46.26 -10.94 3.31
N THR A 81 47.00 -10.83 2.21
CA THR A 81 46.91 -9.69 1.29
C THR A 81 46.60 -10.02 -0.17
N TRP A 82 46.77 -11.28 -0.59
CA TRP A 82 46.52 -11.71 -1.98
C TRP A 82 47.19 -10.81 -3.04
N CYS A 83 48.36 -10.25 -2.72
CA CYS A 83 48.98 -9.17 -3.48
C CYS A 83 49.85 -9.63 -4.66
N GLY A 84 50.00 -10.94 -4.89
CA GLY A 84 50.86 -11.46 -5.96
C GLY A 84 50.20 -11.37 -7.34
N TYR A 85 50.98 -11.08 -8.37
CA TYR A 85 50.51 -11.12 -9.75
C TYR A 85 51.43 -11.94 -10.67
N LEU A 86 50.87 -12.37 -11.81
CA LEU A 86 51.57 -13.06 -12.88
C LEU A 86 50.98 -12.63 -14.23
N LEU A 87 51.72 -11.81 -14.97
CA LEU A 87 51.39 -11.42 -16.34
C LEU A 87 52.06 -12.39 -17.31
N GLY A 88 51.29 -13.35 -17.81
CA GLY A 88 51.78 -14.35 -18.74
C GLY A 88 52.14 -13.80 -20.12
N TRP A 89 53.19 -14.34 -20.73
CA TRP A 89 53.61 -13.93 -22.08
C TRP A 89 52.49 -14.06 -23.13
N SER A 90 51.53 -14.97 -22.95
CA SER A 90 50.43 -15.18 -23.92
C SER A 90 49.33 -14.13 -23.84
N ARG A 91 49.40 -13.26 -22.82
CA ARG A 91 48.46 -12.16 -22.64
C ARG A 91 48.99 -10.84 -23.16
N LEU A 92 50.22 -10.81 -23.68
CA LEU A 92 50.75 -9.63 -24.33
C LEU A 92 50.30 -9.60 -25.79
N ASP A 93 49.90 -8.43 -26.26
CA ASP A 93 49.55 -8.14 -27.65
C ASP A 93 50.81 -8.25 -28.50
N ARG A 94 51.02 -9.46 -29.04
CA ARG A 94 52.13 -9.76 -29.94
C ARG A 94 52.15 -8.84 -31.17
N PRO A 95 51.03 -8.59 -31.88
CA PRO A 95 50.99 -7.60 -32.95
C PRO A 95 51.47 -6.20 -32.54
N ALA A 96 51.06 -5.68 -31.39
CA ALA A 96 51.52 -4.39 -30.87
C ALA A 96 53.02 -4.41 -30.57
N LEU A 97 53.49 -5.44 -29.88
CA LEU A 97 54.92 -5.65 -29.62
C LEU A 97 55.75 -5.69 -30.92
N ALA A 98 55.30 -6.41 -31.94
CA ALA A 98 56.02 -6.50 -33.21
C ALA A 98 56.12 -5.13 -33.93
N ARG A 99 55.07 -4.30 -33.85
CA ARG A 99 55.09 -2.92 -34.39
C ARG A 99 56.06 -2.03 -33.63
N ILE A 100 56.03 -2.09 -32.30
CA ILE A 100 56.92 -1.30 -31.45
C ILE A 100 58.37 -1.71 -31.68
N VAL A 101 58.66 -3.02 -31.75
CA VAL A 101 60.01 -3.53 -32.01
C VAL A 101 60.56 -3.06 -33.35
N ALA A 102 59.71 -2.91 -34.37
CA ALA A 102 60.13 -2.40 -35.68
C ALA A 102 60.50 -0.90 -35.66
N GLN A 103 60.01 -0.13 -34.68
CA GLN A 103 60.27 1.31 -34.55
C GLN A 103 61.32 1.63 -33.48
N THR A 104 61.19 1.00 -32.32
CA THR A 104 61.94 1.26 -31.09
C THR A 104 62.19 -0.05 -30.31
N PRO A 105 63.12 -0.91 -30.78
CA PRO A 105 63.37 -2.23 -30.19
C PRO A 105 63.86 -2.19 -28.72
N GLU A 106 64.54 -1.10 -28.34
CA GLU A 106 65.09 -0.88 -27.00
C GLU A 106 64.08 -0.22 -26.03
N ALA A 107 62.84 0.02 -26.45
CA ALA A 107 61.82 0.61 -25.58
C ALA A 107 61.53 -0.31 -24.38
N PRO A 108 61.52 0.20 -23.13
CA PRO A 108 61.26 -0.60 -21.95
C PRO A 108 59.78 -0.99 -21.85
N VAL A 109 59.51 -2.21 -21.40
CA VAL A 109 58.16 -2.66 -21.03
C VAL A 109 57.91 -2.36 -19.55
N GLU A 110 57.07 -1.38 -19.28
CA GLU A 110 56.74 -0.91 -17.93
C GLU A 110 55.46 -1.58 -17.42
N LEU A 111 55.38 -1.81 -16.11
CA LEU A 111 54.15 -2.22 -15.45
C LEU A 111 53.57 -1.02 -14.73
N ARG A 112 52.27 -0.77 -14.90
CA ARG A 112 51.57 0.36 -14.31
C ARG A 112 50.32 -0.11 -13.58
N THR A 113 49.96 0.54 -12.48
CA THR A 113 48.65 0.34 -11.86
C THR A 113 47.56 0.86 -12.81
N ALA A 114 46.49 0.09 -13.03
CA ALA A 114 45.46 0.48 -14.02
C ALA A 114 44.70 1.77 -13.65
N ASN A 115 44.54 2.08 -12.36
CA ASN A 115 43.73 3.22 -11.90
C ASN A 115 44.55 4.51 -11.74
N GLU A 116 45.77 4.44 -11.21
CA GLU A 116 46.58 5.61 -10.88
C GLU A 116 47.75 5.85 -11.84
N GLY A 117 48.00 4.91 -12.77
CA GLY A 117 49.11 4.99 -13.71
C GLY A 117 50.51 4.89 -13.06
N LEU A 118 50.60 4.55 -11.77
CA LEU A 118 51.85 4.41 -11.05
C LEU A 118 52.71 3.33 -11.67
N CYS A 119 53.92 3.69 -12.10
CA CYS A 119 54.90 2.75 -12.65
C CYS A 119 55.52 1.92 -11.53
N LEU A 120 55.44 0.59 -11.64
CA LEU A 120 56.06 -0.31 -10.70
C LEU A 120 57.57 -0.38 -10.95
N PRO A 121 58.38 -0.36 -9.89
CA PRO A 121 59.81 -0.66 -10.00
C PRO A 121 60.04 -2.11 -10.43
N TYR A 122 61.23 -2.34 -10.97
CA TYR A 122 61.67 -3.56 -11.62
C TYR A 122 62.99 -4.01 -10.97
N LEU A 123 63.00 -5.21 -10.41
CA LEU A 123 64.15 -5.84 -9.76
C LEU A 123 64.27 -7.25 -10.35
N PRO A 124 64.75 -7.41 -11.60
CA PRO A 124 65.76 -6.62 -12.35
C PRO A 124 65.17 -5.53 -13.26
N LEU A 125 66.02 -4.72 -13.93
CA LEU A 125 65.62 -3.67 -14.89
C LEU A 125 64.52 -4.13 -15.88
N PRO A 126 63.64 -3.20 -16.33
CA PRO A 126 62.57 -3.52 -17.28
C PRO A 126 63.10 -4.17 -18.56
N PRO A 127 62.48 -5.26 -19.05
CA PRO A 127 62.90 -5.88 -20.31
C PRO A 127 62.54 -4.98 -21.50
N THR A 128 63.36 -5.03 -22.56
CA THR A 128 63.10 -4.29 -23.79
C THR A 128 62.00 -4.95 -24.61
N ALA A 129 61.32 -4.18 -25.46
CA ALA A 129 60.30 -4.68 -26.38
C ALA A 129 60.80 -5.86 -27.22
N ALA A 130 62.05 -5.80 -27.70
CA ALA A 130 62.65 -6.87 -28.50
C ALA A 130 62.84 -8.17 -27.68
N ALA A 131 63.28 -8.04 -26.42
CA ALA A 131 63.45 -9.20 -25.53
C ALA A 131 62.09 -9.84 -25.19
N VAL A 132 61.07 -9.03 -24.92
CA VAL A 132 59.71 -9.53 -24.64
C VAL A 132 59.10 -10.21 -25.86
N LEU A 133 59.26 -9.65 -27.07
CA LEU A 133 58.77 -10.28 -28.30
C LEU A 133 59.42 -11.66 -28.53
N ALA A 134 60.72 -11.79 -28.30
CA ALA A 134 61.42 -13.07 -28.41
C ALA A 134 60.87 -14.12 -27.42
N LEU A 135 60.54 -13.71 -26.20
CA LEU A 135 59.93 -14.60 -25.18
C LEU A 135 58.48 -14.97 -25.52
N VAL A 136 57.72 -14.06 -26.12
CA VAL A 136 56.37 -14.33 -26.63
C VAL A 136 56.41 -15.33 -27.79
N ASP A 137 57.40 -15.21 -28.68
CA ASP A 137 57.59 -16.08 -29.85
C ASP A 137 58.15 -17.47 -29.49
N ALA A 138 58.98 -17.57 -28.45
CA ALA A 138 59.59 -18.82 -28.00
C ALA A 138 58.60 -19.78 -27.30
N LYS A 139 57.32 -19.43 -27.18
CA LYS A 139 56.30 -20.20 -26.45
C LYS A 139 56.16 -21.64 -26.95
N THR A 140 56.60 -22.58 -26.12
CA THR A 140 56.02 -23.92 -26.05
C THR A 140 55.02 -23.91 -24.89
N ASP A 141 53.76 -24.27 -25.15
CA ASP A 141 52.72 -24.41 -24.12
C ASP A 141 53.07 -25.59 -23.20
N GLY A 142 54.04 -25.40 -22.32
CA GLY A 142 54.30 -26.30 -21.19
C GLY A 142 53.12 -26.28 -20.22
N GLU A 143 52.97 -27.36 -19.45
CA GLU A 143 51.87 -27.57 -18.50
C GLU A 143 51.47 -26.29 -17.75
N MET A 144 50.23 -25.82 -17.97
CA MET A 144 49.71 -24.62 -17.33
C MET A 144 49.79 -24.76 -15.81
N ARG A 145 50.71 -24.03 -15.17
CA ARG A 145 50.82 -23.92 -13.71
C ARG A 145 49.47 -23.49 -13.09
N PRO A 146 49.13 -23.93 -11.86
CA PRO A 146 47.86 -23.60 -11.21
C PRO A 146 47.56 -22.09 -11.11
N GLU A 147 48.58 -21.26 -10.94
CA GLU A 147 48.45 -19.81 -10.87
C GLU A 147 47.91 -19.24 -12.19
N PHE A 148 48.35 -19.78 -13.33
CA PHE A 148 47.82 -19.36 -14.64
C PHE A 148 46.34 -19.68 -14.78
N LYS A 149 45.90 -20.84 -14.29
CA LYS A 149 44.49 -21.24 -14.33
C LYS A 149 43.63 -20.29 -13.50
N THR A 150 44.09 -19.92 -12.30
CA THR A 150 43.38 -18.99 -11.41
C THR A 150 43.29 -17.59 -11.99
N VAL A 151 44.40 -17.01 -12.44
CA VAL A 151 44.39 -15.65 -13.03
C VAL A 151 43.59 -15.65 -14.34
N ARG A 152 43.62 -16.76 -15.10
CA ARG A 152 42.80 -16.91 -16.32
C ARG A 152 41.31 -16.96 -16.01
N ALA A 153 40.90 -17.81 -15.06
CA ALA A 153 39.51 -17.89 -14.63
C ALA A 153 39.02 -16.54 -14.09
N TRP A 154 39.88 -15.82 -13.35
CA TRP A 154 39.57 -14.47 -12.88
C TRP A 154 39.23 -13.53 -14.03
N HIS A 155 40.12 -13.37 -15.02
CA HIS A 155 39.85 -12.48 -16.15
C HIS A 155 38.63 -12.93 -16.96
N GLU A 156 38.51 -14.22 -17.26
CA GLU A 156 37.39 -14.75 -18.03
C GLU A 156 36.04 -14.48 -17.34
N ILE A 157 35.96 -14.62 -16.02
CA ILE A 157 34.73 -14.39 -15.25
C ILE A 157 34.50 -12.88 -15.01
N GLU A 158 35.53 -12.12 -14.64
CA GLU A 158 35.41 -10.69 -14.36
C GLU A 158 34.99 -9.93 -15.62
N GLU A 159 35.68 -10.16 -16.75
CA GLU A 159 35.36 -9.54 -18.04
C GLU A 159 34.02 -10.06 -18.61
N SER A 160 33.51 -11.18 -18.09
CA SER A 160 32.18 -11.65 -18.47
C SER A 160 31.05 -10.85 -17.86
N GLY A 161 31.26 -10.11 -16.77
CA GLY A 161 30.19 -9.43 -16.05
C GLY A 161 29.18 -10.37 -15.39
N LEU A 162 29.47 -11.68 -15.28
CA LEU A 162 28.57 -12.66 -14.66
C LEU A 162 28.76 -12.81 -13.15
N PHE A 163 29.78 -12.21 -12.56
CA PHE A 163 30.02 -12.26 -11.12
C PHE A 163 29.60 -10.95 -10.46
N ASP A 164 28.67 -11.03 -9.50
CA ASP A 164 28.10 -9.88 -8.81
C ASP A 164 28.71 -9.75 -7.41
N HIS A 165 29.70 -8.87 -7.28
CA HIS A 165 30.48 -8.69 -6.06
C HIS A 165 29.61 -8.34 -4.85
N ASP A 166 28.72 -7.35 -4.97
CA ASP A 166 27.91 -6.88 -3.86
C ASP A 166 26.87 -7.91 -3.43
N TRP A 167 26.23 -8.58 -4.39
CA TRP A 167 25.30 -9.65 -4.08
C TRP A 167 25.99 -10.82 -3.40
N TYR A 168 27.16 -11.21 -3.91
CA TYR A 168 27.93 -12.32 -3.34
C TYR A 168 28.36 -12.02 -1.90
N ILE A 169 28.82 -10.80 -1.60
CA ILE A 169 29.15 -10.36 -0.24
C ILE A 169 27.90 -10.34 0.65
N ARG A 170 26.75 -9.82 0.18
CA ARG A 170 25.52 -9.81 0.99
C ARG A 170 25.03 -11.21 1.36
N GLN A 171 25.18 -12.19 0.46
CA GLN A 171 24.73 -13.56 0.69
C GLN A 171 25.72 -14.39 1.51
N TYR A 172 27.02 -14.21 1.27
CA TYR A 172 28.06 -15.11 1.78
C TYR A 172 29.15 -14.40 2.58
N GLY A 173 28.98 -13.11 2.87
CA GLY A 173 30.00 -12.23 3.47
C GLY A 173 30.50 -12.71 4.83
N ALA A 174 29.66 -13.37 5.62
CA ALA A 174 30.04 -13.99 6.89
C ALA A 174 31.10 -15.09 6.74
N ASP A 175 31.21 -15.72 5.57
CA ASP A 175 32.21 -16.74 5.25
C ASP A 175 33.46 -16.16 4.57
N THR A 176 33.45 -14.87 4.20
CA THR A 176 34.61 -14.19 3.60
C THR A 176 35.66 -13.73 4.62
N GLN A 177 35.63 -14.30 5.84
CA GLN A 177 36.41 -13.98 7.06
C GLN A 177 37.96 -13.85 6.91
N TYR A 178 38.53 -14.00 5.71
CA TYR A 178 39.97 -14.02 5.46
C TYR A 178 40.48 -12.94 4.48
N HIS A 179 39.79 -11.82 4.33
CA HIS A 179 40.17 -10.74 3.41
C HIS A 179 40.39 -11.23 1.96
N ARG A 180 39.75 -12.34 1.57
CA ARG A 180 39.88 -12.91 0.24
C ARG A 180 38.97 -12.14 -0.72
N PRO A 181 39.45 -11.68 -1.89
CA PRO A 181 38.58 -11.09 -2.90
C PRO A 181 37.39 -12.01 -3.23
N PRO A 182 36.13 -11.52 -3.28
CA PRO A 182 34.94 -12.36 -3.44
C PRO A 182 34.97 -13.26 -4.68
N LEU A 183 35.47 -12.74 -5.81
CA LEU A 183 35.63 -13.52 -7.04
C LEU A 183 36.69 -14.61 -6.90
N LEU A 184 37.79 -14.34 -6.16
CA LEU A 184 38.83 -15.33 -5.90
C LEU A 184 38.27 -16.44 -5.00
N HIS A 185 37.48 -16.07 -3.99
CA HIS A 185 36.76 -17.02 -3.16
C HIS A 185 35.84 -17.92 -4.01
N TYR A 186 35.06 -17.35 -4.93
CA TYR A 186 34.19 -18.13 -5.81
C TYR A 186 34.97 -19.13 -6.66
N ILE A 187 36.07 -18.69 -7.31
CA ILE A 187 36.91 -19.52 -8.17
C ILE A 187 37.55 -20.69 -7.41
N GLN A 188 38.05 -20.44 -6.20
CA GLN A 188 38.79 -21.44 -5.43
C GLN A 188 37.91 -22.36 -4.60
N THR A 189 36.74 -21.88 -4.16
CA THR A 189 35.96 -22.55 -3.11
C THR A 189 34.45 -22.46 -3.37
N GLY A 190 33.93 -21.26 -3.68
CA GLY A 190 32.50 -21.03 -3.74
C GLY A 190 31.75 -21.86 -4.77
N GLU A 191 32.28 -22.03 -5.99
CA GLU A 191 31.60 -22.84 -7.01
C GLU A 191 31.58 -24.34 -6.66
N ALA A 192 32.63 -24.85 -6.01
CA ALA A 192 32.69 -26.24 -5.56
C ALA A 192 31.66 -26.53 -4.46
N GLU A 193 31.33 -25.53 -3.65
CA GLU A 193 30.31 -25.58 -2.61
C GLU A 193 28.89 -25.26 -3.13
N GLY A 194 28.70 -25.12 -4.44
CA GLY A 194 27.40 -24.81 -5.04
C GLY A 194 26.93 -23.36 -4.82
N ARG A 195 27.81 -22.47 -4.32
CA ARG A 195 27.46 -21.06 -4.13
C ARG A 195 27.21 -20.40 -5.48
N ARG A 196 26.21 -19.53 -5.53
CA ARG A 196 25.85 -18.83 -6.78
C ARG A 196 26.74 -17.59 -6.99
N PRO A 197 27.20 -17.29 -8.21
CA PRO A 197 27.95 -16.06 -8.52
C PRO A 197 27.05 -14.83 -8.68
N ASN A 198 25.77 -15.06 -8.94
CA ASN A 198 24.71 -14.06 -9.07
C ASN A 198 23.34 -14.72 -8.84
N LEU A 199 22.27 -13.93 -8.81
CA LEU A 199 20.91 -14.42 -8.56
C LEU A 199 20.37 -15.40 -9.64
N CYS A 200 20.78 -15.22 -10.90
CA CYS A 200 20.18 -15.86 -12.07
C CYS A 200 20.93 -17.12 -12.54
N PHE A 201 22.13 -17.37 -12.02
CA PHE A 201 22.95 -18.52 -12.36
C PHE A 201 23.09 -19.45 -11.14
N ASP A 202 22.57 -20.66 -11.28
CA ASP A 202 22.72 -21.74 -10.31
C ASP A 202 23.70 -22.78 -10.88
N PRO A 203 24.91 -22.92 -10.30
CA PRO A 203 25.90 -23.87 -10.79
C PRO A 203 25.43 -25.33 -10.77
N GLU A 204 24.66 -25.75 -9.76
CA GLU A 204 24.21 -27.15 -9.62
C GLU A 204 23.09 -27.46 -10.61
N ALA A 205 22.15 -26.54 -10.77
CA ALA A 205 21.09 -26.67 -11.78
C ALA A 205 21.70 -26.73 -13.19
N TYR A 206 22.68 -25.87 -13.47
CA TYR A 206 23.38 -25.87 -14.77
C TYR A 206 24.15 -27.17 -15.02
N ALA A 207 24.89 -27.66 -14.02
CA ALA A 207 25.65 -28.90 -14.15
C ALA A 207 24.72 -30.10 -14.41
N THR A 208 23.59 -30.16 -13.72
CA THR A 208 22.56 -31.19 -13.91
C THR A 208 21.98 -31.13 -15.32
N GLN A 209 21.63 -29.93 -15.80
CA GLN A 209 21.08 -29.72 -17.14
C GLN A 209 22.06 -30.08 -18.26
N MET A 210 23.34 -29.83 -18.06
CA MET A 210 24.39 -30.04 -19.07
C MET A 210 25.11 -31.39 -18.93
N GLY A 211 24.82 -32.17 -17.89
CA GLY A 211 25.47 -33.45 -17.63
C GLY A 211 26.96 -33.32 -17.30
N LEU A 212 27.37 -32.25 -16.62
CA LEU A 212 28.78 -31.99 -16.31
C LEU A 212 29.25 -32.80 -15.10
N PRO A 213 30.47 -33.39 -15.13
CA PRO A 213 31.02 -34.12 -14.00
C PRO A 213 31.39 -33.19 -12.84
N HIS A 214 31.46 -33.76 -11.64
CA HIS A 214 31.82 -33.01 -10.44
C HIS A 214 33.27 -32.48 -10.55
N GLY A 215 33.45 -31.18 -10.26
CA GLY A 215 34.75 -30.51 -10.32
C GLY A 215 35.03 -29.74 -11.61
N GLU A 216 34.17 -29.83 -12.64
CA GLU A 216 34.29 -28.96 -13.82
C GLU A 216 33.80 -27.53 -13.54
N PRO A 217 34.51 -26.49 -14.04
CA PRO A 217 34.10 -25.10 -13.84
C PRO A 217 32.82 -24.75 -14.60
N ARG A 218 31.72 -24.55 -13.88
CA ARG A 218 30.36 -24.45 -14.44
C ARG A 218 30.11 -23.09 -15.08
N LEU A 219 30.51 -22.02 -14.40
CA LEU A 219 30.36 -20.66 -14.92
C LEU A 219 31.23 -20.44 -16.16
N LEU A 220 32.47 -20.94 -16.17
CA LEU A 220 33.35 -20.87 -17.35
C LEU A 220 32.79 -21.69 -18.53
N HIS A 221 32.19 -22.86 -18.25
CA HIS A 221 31.50 -23.62 -19.28
C HIS A 221 30.30 -22.84 -19.86
N TYR A 222 29.52 -22.17 -19.00
CA TYR A 222 28.41 -21.31 -19.41
C TYR A 222 28.84 -20.14 -20.30
N LEU A 223 30.04 -19.56 -20.12
CA LEU A 223 30.55 -18.48 -20.99
C LEU A 223 30.62 -18.84 -22.47
N ARG A 224 30.77 -20.14 -22.78
CA ARG A 224 30.79 -20.65 -24.16
C ARG A 224 29.39 -20.94 -24.70
N ARG A 225 28.38 -20.95 -23.83
CA ARG A 225 26.97 -21.23 -24.16
C ARG A 225 26.03 -20.25 -23.45
N PRO A 226 26.14 -18.94 -23.73
CA PRO A 226 25.42 -17.91 -22.99
C PRO A 226 23.91 -17.86 -23.28
N ASP A 227 23.40 -18.78 -24.12
CA ASP A 227 22.00 -18.93 -24.51
C ASP A 227 21.23 -19.98 -23.72
N ILE A 228 21.89 -20.69 -22.80
CA ILE A 228 21.24 -21.71 -22.01
C ILE A 228 20.47 -21.07 -20.86
N ARG A 229 19.17 -21.35 -20.78
CA ARG A 229 18.36 -20.98 -19.62
C ARG A 229 18.70 -21.90 -18.46
N VAL A 230 19.33 -21.35 -17.42
CA VAL A 230 19.78 -22.08 -16.22
C VAL A 230 18.72 -22.08 -15.11
N THR A 231 18.09 -20.93 -14.89
CA THR A 231 17.04 -20.77 -13.88
C THR A 231 15.80 -20.13 -14.50
N PRO A 232 14.64 -20.24 -13.85
CA PRO A 232 13.45 -19.51 -14.29
C PRO A 232 13.64 -18.00 -14.30
N HIS A 233 14.59 -17.47 -13.52
CA HIS A 233 14.83 -16.06 -13.28
C HIS A 233 15.47 -15.30 -14.44
N PHE A 234 16.00 -15.96 -15.47
CA PHE A 234 16.56 -15.29 -16.65
C PHE A 234 16.35 -16.12 -17.92
N ASP A 235 15.79 -15.51 -18.98
CA ASP A 235 15.55 -16.13 -20.28
C ASP A 235 16.42 -15.46 -21.35
N PRO A 236 17.55 -16.08 -21.74
CA PRO A 236 18.51 -15.47 -22.67
C PRO A 236 17.97 -15.32 -24.10
N THR A 237 17.10 -16.23 -24.55
CA THR A 237 16.54 -16.21 -25.91
C THR A 237 15.54 -15.07 -26.04
N TRP A 238 14.67 -14.91 -25.05
CA TRP A 238 13.74 -13.79 -24.97
C TRP A 238 14.49 -12.47 -24.81
N TYR A 239 15.47 -12.41 -23.89
CA TYR A 239 16.22 -11.20 -23.61
C TYR A 239 16.88 -10.63 -24.86
N ARG A 240 17.58 -11.45 -25.66
CA ARG A 240 18.21 -11.00 -26.92
C ARG A 240 17.21 -10.39 -27.90
N ARG A 241 16.02 -10.97 -28.03
CA ARG A 241 14.96 -10.45 -28.92
C ARG A 241 14.48 -9.08 -28.48
N THR A 242 14.35 -8.86 -27.16
CA THR A 242 13.89 -7.56 -26.61
C THR A 242 14.94 -6.46 -26.67
N GLN A 243 16.22 -6.82 -26.75
CA GLN A 243 17.33 -5.86 -26.85
C GLN A 243 17.77 -5.65 -28.31
N ALA A 244 16.93 -5.91 -29.32
CA ALA A 244 17.25 -5.57 -30.71
C ALA A 244 17.18 -4.04 -30.92
N PRO A 245 18.12 -3.42 -31.66
CA PRO A 245 19.15 -4.03 -32.50
C PRO A 245 20.47 -4.40 -31.79
N LEU A 246 20.66 -4.06 -30.51
CA LEU A 246 21.91 -4.32 -29.76
C LEU A 246 22.29 -5.82 -29.71
N SER A 247 21.31 -6.72 -29.57
CA SER A 247 21.47 -8.19 -29.57
C SER A 247 22.75 -8.68 -28.87
N PRO A 248 22.88 -8.48 -27.55
CA PRO A 248 24.14 -8.69 -26.85
C PRO A 248 24.59 -10.16 -26.93
N GLN A 249 25.86 -10.37 -27.28
CA GLN A 249 26.47 -11.70 -27.36
C GLN A 249 26.41 -12.44 -26.02
N ARG A 250 26.42 -11.72 -24.89
CA ARG A 250 26.25 -12.25 -23.54
C ARG A 250 25.02 -11.63 -22.86
N PRO A 251 23.81 -12.19 -23.08
CA PRO A 251 22.56 -11.58 -22.63
C PRO A 251 22.47 -11.48 -21.10
N LEU A 252 22.91 -12.52 -20.36
CA LEU A 252 22.90 -12.47 -18.90
C LEU A 252 23.83 -11.38 -18.37
N ALA A 253 25.04 -11.24 -18.91
CA ALA A 253 25.98 -10.19 -18.53
C ALA A 253 25.41 -8.79 -18.78
N HIS A 254 24.79 -8.59 -19.94
CA HIS A 254 24.14 -7.34 -20.27
C HIS A 254 23.01 -7.02 -19.28
N TYR A 255 22.19 -8.00 -18.91
CA TYR A 255 21.15 -7.82 -17.89
C TYR A 255 21.73 -7.45 -16.53
N LEU A 256 22.78 -8.15 -16.09
CA LEU A 256 23.44 -7.90 -14.81
C LEU A 256 23.98 -6.47 -14.69
N ALA A 257 24.54 -5.94 -15.77
CA ALA A 257 25.03 -4.56 -15.85
C ALA A 257 23.91 -3.49 -15.88
N HIS A 258 22.71 -3.86 -16.34
CA HIS A 258 21.56 -2.95 -16.51
C HIS A 258 20.35 -3.39 -15.66
N ARG A 259 20.61 -3.97 -14.48
CA ARG A 259 19.56 -4.40 -13.55
C ARG A 259 18.72 -3.19 -13.13
N GLY A 260 17.40 -3.32 -13.26
CA GLY A 260 16.44 -2.24 -12.99
C GLY A 260 16.06 -1.41 -14.22
N GLN A 261 16.80 -1.53 -15.33
CA GLN A 261 16.49 -0.86 -16.60
C GLN A 261 16.01 -1.85 -17.68
N THR A 262 16.35 -3.13 -17.52
CA THR A 262 15.94 -4.19 -18.44
C THR A 262 15.32 -5.36 -17.67
N LEU A 263 14.42 -6.08 -18.31
CA LEU A 263 13.73 -7.23 -17.72
C LEU A 263 14.50 -8.52 -17.99
N PRO A 264 14.57 -9.49 -17.05
CA PRO A 264 15.40 -10.68 -17.24
C PRO A 264 14.72 -11.83 -18.00
N ASN A 265 13.39 -11.89 -18.03
CA ASN A 265 12.63 -12.98 -18.66
C ASN A 265 11.15 -12.55 -18.80
N PRO A 266 10.33 -13.22 -19.64
CA PRO A 266 8.94 -12.84 -19.87
C PRO A 266 8.00 -13.02 -18.67
N THR A 267 8.41 -13.81 -17.66
CA THR A 267 7.65 -14.05 -16.42
C THR A 267 7.94 -13.00 -15.34
N VAL A 268 9.09 -12.31 -15.40
CA VAL A 268 9.40 -11.13 -14.57
C VAL A 268 8.76 -9.87 -15.16
N THR A 269 8.48 -9.84 -16.48
CA THR A 269 7.53 -8.89 -17.09
C THR A 269 6.14 -8.99 -16.48
N ALA A 270 5.76 -10.13 -15.90
CA ALA A 270 4.44 -10.31 -15.27
C ALA A 270 4.42 -9.99 -13.76
N ARG A 271 5.57 -9.70 -13.13
CA ARG A 271 5.65 -9.57 -11.66
C ARG A 271 6.42 -8.34 -11.14
N MET A 272 7.11 -7.56 -11.99
CA MET A 272 7.84 -6.34 -11.56
C MET A 272 7.59 -5.07 -12.38
N LEU A 273 7.06 -5.14 -13.60
CA LEU A 273 6.53 -3.96 -14.31
C LEU A 273 5.08 -4.27 -14.69
N GLY A 274 4.15 -3.44 -14.23
CA GLY A 274 3.10 -3.07 -15.17
C GLY A 274 3.81 -2.38 -16.34
N ASP A 275 4.01 -3.11 -17.44
CA ASP A 275 4.17 -2.68 -18.85
C ASP A 275 4.76 -3.86 -19.68
N ASN A 276 3.94 -4.78 -20.23
CA ASN A 276 3.17 -4.71 -21.48
C ASN A 276 3.99 -5.03 -22.78
N PRO A 277 3.92 -6.27 -23.34
CA PRO A 277 4.45 -6.55 -24.70
C PRO A 277 3.58 -5.98 -25.84
N HIS A 278 2.55 -5.19 -25.55
CA HIS A 278 1.71 -4.54 -26.55
C HIS A 278 1.39 -3.11 -26.14
N GLY A 279 2.31 -2.19 -26.43
CA GLY A 279 1.97 -0.77 -26.44
C GLY A 279 0.72 -0.49 -27.29
N PRO A 280 0.01 0.62 -27.03
CA PRO A 280 -1.40 0.84 -27.39
C PRO A 280 -1.68 1.00 -28.89
N ASP A 281 -0.65 1.19 -29.72
CA ASP A 281 -0.83 1.75 -31.06
C ASP A 281 -1.23 0.73 -32.14
N ARG A 282 -1.11 -0.59 -31.93
CA ARG A 282 -1.55 -1.55 -32.96
C ARG A 282 -3.05 -1.85 -32.98
N TYR A 283 -3.80 -1.54 -31.93
CA TYR A 283 -5.26 -1.73 -31.97
C TYR A 283 -5.90 -0.66 -32.85
N GLU A 284 -5.48 0.60 -32.71
CA GLU A 284 -5.91 1.69 -33.57
C GLU A 284 -5.28 1.63 -34.97
N ASP A 285 -4.01 1.28 -35.14
CA ASP A 285 -3.40 1.15 -36.47
C ASP A 285 -3.98 -0.02 -37.27
N PHE A 286 -4.38 -1.11 -36.62
CA PHE A 286 -5.06 -2.25 -37.25
C PHE A 286 -6.50 -1.93 -37.65
N LEU A 287 -7.24 -1.17 -36.82
CA LEU A 287 -8.59 -0.71 -37.15
C LEU A 287 -8.59 0.41 -38.21
N ARG A 288 -7.55 1.24 -38.28
CA ARG A 288 -7.35 2.29 -39.31
C ARG A 288 -6.90 1.74 -40.67
N THR A 289 -6.28 0.57 -40.71
CA THR A 289 -5.82 -0.11 -41.94
C THR A 289 -6.84 -1.08 -42.54
N PHE A 290 -8.05 -1.17 -41.98
CA PHE A 290 -9.18 -1.92 -42.54
C PHE A 290 -10.04 -1.02 -43.45
N PRO A 291 -9.97 -1.14 -44.79
CA PRO A 291 -10.98 -0.54 -45.66
C PRO A 291 -12.37 -1.06 -45.29
N PRO A 292 -13.36 -0.19 -45.08
CA PRO A 292 -14.75 -0.60 -44.84
C PRO A 292 -15.30 -1.53 -45.94
N SER A 293 -14.72 -1.46 -47.14
CA SER A 293 -15.13 -2.17 -48.35
C SER A 293 -14.59 -3.60 -48.50
N LEU A 294 -13.66 -4.06 -47.65
CA LEU A 294 -13.19 -5.47 -47.71
C LEU A 294 -14.25 -6.45 -47.19
N ASN A 295 -15.22 -5.99 -46.39
CA ASN A 295 -16.31 -6.83 -45.87
C ASN A 295 -17.27 -7.38 -46.94
N GLU A 296 -17.13 -7.00 -48.21
CA GLU A 296 -18.04 -7.36 -49.30
C GLU A 296 -17.36 -8.11 -50.45
N THR A 297 -16.08 -8.44 -50.31
CA THR A 297 -15.32 -9.18 -51.34
C THR A 297 -14.95 -10.57 -50.84
N PRO A 298 -14.95 -11.61 -51.68
CA PRO A 298 -14.61 -12.97 -51.25
C PRO A 298 -13.21 -13.08 -50.63
N GLU A 299 -12.22 -12.29 -51.10
CA GLU A 299 -10.90 -12.22 -50.48
C GLU A 299 -10.93 -11.55 -49.10
N GLY A 300 -11.75 -10.52 -48.91
CA GLY A 300 -11.89 -9.86 -47.61
C GLY A 300 -12.74 -10.65 -46.62
N GLU A 301 -13.72 -11.43 -47.07
CA GLU A 301 -14.40 -12.46 -46.26
C GLU A 301 -13.44 -13.59 -45.88
N ALA A 302 -12.52 -13.99 -46.76
CA ALA A 302 -11.50 -14.99 -46.41
C ALA A 302 -10.49 -14.44 -45.39
N ILE A 303 -10.01 -13.20 -45.57
CA ILE A 303 -9.10 -12.53 -44.62
C ILE A 303 -9.81 -12.24 -43.29
N LEU A 304 -11.09 -11.85 -43.32
CA LEU A 304 -11.90 -11.62 -42.12
C LEU A 304 -12.31 -12.93 -41.46
N ALA A 305 -12.62 -13.98 -42.21
CA ALA A 305 -12.87 -15.31 -41.66
C ALA A 305 -11.59 -15.86 -41.03
N ASP A 306 -10.43 -15.66 -41.65
CA ASP A 306 -9.14 -16.01 -41.07
C ASP A 306 -8.83 -15.13 -39.84
N ALA A 307 -9.12 -13.82 -39.87
CA ALA A 307 -8.92 -12.93 -38.73
C ALA A 307 -9.91 -13.21 -37.59
N LEU A 308 -11.17 -13.59 -37.85
CA LEU A 308 -12.16 -13.98 -36.84
C LEU A 308 -11.91 -15.40 -36.31
N ARG A 309 -11.32 -16.26 -37.14
CA ARG A 309 -10.86 -17.60 -36.74
C ARG A 309 -9.56 -17.54 -35.94
N LEU A 310 -8.72 -16.52 -36.18
CA LEU A 310 -7.53 -16.22 -35.41
C LEU A 310 -7.83 -15.34 -34.17
N PHE A 311 -8.87 -14.50 -34.20
CA PHE A 311 -9.27 -13.54 -33.16
C PHE A 311 -10.81 -13.49 -32.95
N PRO A 312 -11.37 -14.48 -32.23
CA PRO A 312 -12.83 -14.63 -32.03
C PRO A 312 -13.51 -13.45 -31.29
N GLU A 313 -12.73 -12.64 -30.58
CA GLU A 313 -13.20 -11.52 -29.76
C GLU A 313 -13.84 -10.39 -30.57
N LEU A 314 -13.36 -10.14 -31.78
CA LEU A 314 -13.82 -9.01 -32.61
C LEU A 314 -15.29 -9.16 -33.02
N ALA A 315 -15.75 -10.39 -33.28
CA ALA A 315 -17.14 -10.68 -33.62
C ALA A 315 -18.08 -10.52 -32.41
N ASN A 316 -17.60 -10.82 -31.21
CA ASN A 316 -18.39 -10.71 -29.98
C ASN A 316 -18.54 -9.25 -29.51
N LEU A 317 -17.52 -8.40 -29.71
CA LEU A 317 -17.61 -6.97 -29.38
C LEU A 317 -18.70 -6.24 -30.18
N ARG A 318 -18.74 -6.41 -31.50
CA ARG A 318 -19.78 -5.76 -32.32
C ARG A 318 -21.19 -6.23 -31.98
N ARG A 319 -21.35 -7.50 -31.62
CA ARG A 319 -22.64 -8.06 -31.20
C ARG A 319 -23.05 -7.55 -29.82
N LEU A 320 -22.09 -7.31 -28.92
CA LEU A 320 -22.32 -6.67 -27.62
C LEU A 320 -22.79 -5.22 -27.78
N GLU A 321 -22.09 -4.41 -28.58
CA GLU A 321 -22.44 -3.00 -28.78
C GLU A 321 -23.85 -2.84 -29.37
N ALA A 322 -24.19 -3.62 -30.41
CA ALA A 322 -25.53 -3.63 -30.98
C ALA A 322 -26.61 -4.05 -29.97
N ALA A 323 -26.30 -4.97 -29.05
CA ALA A 323 -27.22 -5.39 -28.00
C ALA A 323 -27.40 -4.32 -26.92
N LEU A 324 -26.34 -3.60 -26.54
CA LEU A 324 -26.40 -2.50 -25.57
C LEU A 324 -27.22 -1.31 -26.07
N ASP A 325 -27.06 -0.94 -27.34
CA ASP A 325 -27.82 0.15 -27.94
C ASP A 325 -29.30 -0.23 -28.14
N ALA A 326 -29.59 -1.51 -28.39
CA ALA A 326 -30.95 -2.06 -28.36
C ALA A 326 -31.50 -2.28 -26.94
N ARG A 327 -30.69 -2.06 -25.89
CA ARG A 327 -30.96 -2.35 -24.47
C ARG A 327 -31.35 -3.81 -24.16
N ASP A 328 -30.90 -4.76 -24.97
CA ASP A 328 -31.09 -6.20 -24.72
C ASP A 328 -29.95 -6.74 -23.83
N LEU A 329 -30.16 -6.66 -22.51
CA LEU A 329 -29.19 -7.09 -21.50
C LEU A 329 -28.83 -8.58 -21.60
N ALA A 330 -29.78 -9.46 -21.96
CA ALA A 330 -29.51 -10.89 -22.03
C ALA A 330 -28.63 -11.24 -23.24
N ALA A 331 -28.86 -10.58 -24.38
CA ALA A 331 -27.95 -10.69 -25.53
C ALA A 331 -26.58 -10.06 -25.22
N ALA A 332 -26.57 -8.89 -24.59
CA ALA A 332 -25.34 -8.20 -24.19
C ALA A 332 -24.49 -9.06 -23.24
N GLU A 333 -25.07 -9.66 -22.19
CA GLU A 333 -24.34 -10.53 -21.25
C GLU A 333 -23.72 -11.76 -21.93
N ARG A 334 -24.44 -12.39 -22.87
CA ARG A 334 -23.90 -13.54 -23.61
C ARG A 334 -22.67 -13.18 -24.42
N PHE A 335 -22.71 -12.05 -25.14
CA PHE A 335 -21.57 -11.60 -25.94
C PHE A 335 -20.47 -10.98 -25.08
N ALA A 336 -20.84 -10.37 -23.95
CA ALA A 336 -19.92 -9.86 -22.95
C ALA A 336 -19.10 -10.96 -22.27
N GLY A 337 -19.69 -12.12 -21.99
CA GLY A 337 -18.98 -13.25 -21.38
C GLY A 337 -17.73 -13.63 -22.18
N ALA A 338 -17.90 -13.78 -23.50
CA ALA A 338 -16.81 -14.10 -24.39
C ALA A 338 -15.71 -13.02 -24.46
N LEU A 339 -16.04 -11.75 -24.20
CA LEU A 339 -15.06 -10.66 -24.13
C LEU A 339 -14.40 -10.56 -22.75
N ARG A 340 -15.12 -10.88 -21.67
CA ARG A 340 -14.59 -10.93 -20.30
C ARG A 340 -13.57 -12.06 -20.14
N ASP A 341 -13.84 -13.20 -20.76
CA ASP A 341 -12.99 -14.40 -20.66
C ASP A 341 -11.60 -14.21 -21.27
N ILE A 342 -11.47 -13.30 -22.24
CA ILE A 342 -10.23 -13.11 -22.99
C ILE A 342 -9.51 -11.80 -22.61
N GLY A 343 -10.18 -10.94 -21.82
CA GLY A 343 -9.63 -9.71 -21.29
C GLY A 343 -9.87 -8.52 -22.22
N PRO A 344 -10.94 -7.73 -21.99
CA PRO A 344 -11.36 -6.70 -22.94
C PRO A 344 -10.31 -5.57 -23.05
N ARG A 345 -10.07 -5.02 -24.26
CA ARG A 345 -9.19 -3.86 -24.51
C ARG A 345 -9.92 -2.77 -25.32
N GLY A 346 -9.50 -1.51 -25.18
CA GLY A 346 -10.10 -0.38 -25.89
C GLY A 346 -11.62 -0.28 -25.77
N TRP A 347 -12.31 -0.15 -26.90
CA TRP A 347 -13.77 -0.07 -26.97
C TRP A 347 -14.54 -1.22 -26.30
N ALA A 348 -13.94 -2.42 -26.17
CA ALA A 348 -14.56 -3.50 -25.41
C ALA A 348 -14.71 -3.18 -23.92
N ARG A 349 -13.76 -2.44 -23.34
CA ARG A 349 -13.88 -1.95 -21.95
C ARG A 349 -14.95 -0.88 -21.84
N ILE A 350 -15.09 0.01 -22.83
CA ILE A 350 -16.17 1.01 -22.85
C ILE A 350 -17.53 0.31 -22.95
N ALA A 351 -17.71 -0.63 -23.87
CA ALA A 351 -18.95 -1.38 -24.03
C ALA A 351 -19.29 -2.21 -22.78
N LEU A 352 -18.32 -2.91 -22.21
CA LEU A 352 -18.52 -3.67 -20.97
C LEU A 352 -18.73 -2.76 -19.74
N ALA A 353 -18.12 -1.57 -19.70
CA ALA A 353 -18.35 -0.61 -18.64
C ALA A 353 -19.76 0.00 -18.74
N ARG A 354 -20.25 0.26 -19.97
CA ARG A 354 -21.64 0.65 -20.19
C ARG A 354 -22.60 -0.46 -19.77
N LEU A 355 -22.31 -1.72 -20.09
CA LEU A 355 -23.07 -2.86 -19.60
C LEU A 355 -23.07 -2.92 -18.06
N ALA A 356 -21.89 -2.76 -17.44
CA ALA A 356 -21.73 -2.77 -15.99
C ALA A 356 -22.52 -1.62 -15.33
N LEU A 357 -22.46 -0.40 -15.87
CA LEU A 357 -23.27 0.73 -15.40
C LEU A 357 -24.78 0.46 -15.54
N MET A 358 -25.22 -0.14 -16.64
CA MET A 358 -26.63 -0.54 -16.81
C MET A 358 -27.05 -1.66 -15.84
N GLN A 359 -26.08 -2.45 -15.36
CA GLN A 359 -26.24 -3.45 -14.30
C GLN A 359 -26.02 -2.87 -12.89
N ASN A 360 -25.82 -1.55 -12.77
CA ASN A 360 -25.50 -0.85 -11.52
C ASN A 360 -24.16 -1.28 -10.86
N ASP A 361 -23.26 -1.89 -11.63
CA ASP A 361 -21.90 -2.28 -11.26
C ASP A 361 -20.92 -1.13 -11.54
N HIS A 362 -20.97 -0.10 -10.71
CA HIS A 362 -20.10 1.07 -10.82
C HIS A 362 -18.61 0.73 -10.64
N ARG A 363 -18.29 -0.23 -9.75
CA ARG A 363 -16.91 -0.66 -9.53
C ARG A 363 -16.38 -1.44 -10.73
N GLY A 364 -17.18 -2.32 -11.33
CA GLY A 364 -16.81 -3.02 -12.55
C GLY A 364 -16.64 -2.07 -13.72
N ALA A 365 -17.52 -1.07 -13.85
CA ALA A 365 -17.39 -0.03 -14.86
C ALA A 365 -16.11 0.80 -14.68
N SER A 366 -15.84 1.31 -13.47
CA SER A 366 -14.63 2.10 -13.19
C SER A 366 -13.35 1.28 -13.38
N ALA A 367 -13.33 0.01 -12.95
CA ALA A 367 -12.21 -0.90 -13.18
C ALA A 367 -11.94 -1.13 -14.68
N LEU A 368 -12.99 -1.24 -15.50
CA LEU A 368 -12.86 -1.36 -16.95
C LEU A 368 -12.35 -0.05 -17.58
N LEU A 369 -12.86 1.10 -17.15
CA LEU A 369 -12.53 2.40 -17.76
C LEU A 369 -11.14 2.91 -17.36
N HIS A 370 -10.68 2.66 -16.13
CA HIS A 370 -9.29 2.93 -15.73
C HIS A 370 -8.27 2.18 -16.60
N GLY A 371 -8.65 1.01 -17.12
CA GLY A 371 -7.86 0.24 -18.07
C GLY A 371 -7.62 0.94 -19.42
N LEU A 372 -8.19 2.13 -19.63
CA LEU A 372 -8.06 2.97 -20.84
C LEU A 372 -7.16 4.20 -20.64
N ARG A 373 -6.54 4.37 -19.46
CA ARG A 373 -5.67 5.52 -19.17
C ARG A 373 -4.49 5.67 -20.15
N GLY A 374 -4.06 4.59 -20.80
CA GLY A 374 -3.01 4.61 -21.83
C GLY A 374 -3.50 4.79 -23.27
N GLU A 375 -4.79 5.08 -23.50
CA GLU A 375 -5.41 5.15 -24.84
C GLU A 375 -6.03 6.56 -25.10
N PRO A 376 -5.23 7.57 -25.54
CA PRO A 376 -5.63 8.98 -25.56
C PRO A 376 -6.94 9.31 -26.30
N ALA A 377 -7.26 8.57 -27.37
CA ALA A 377 -8.48 8.80 -28.16
C ALA A 377 -9.77 8.44 -27.40
N LEU A 378 -9.67 7.65 -26.33
CA LEU A 378 -10.81 7.14 -25.55
C LEU A 378 -10.94 7.80 -24.18
N GLN A 379 -9.95 8.59 -23.78
CA GLN A 379 -9.85 9.20 -22.45
C GLN A 379 -11.02 10.12 -22.12
N THR A 380 -11.52 10.96 -23.06
CA THR A 380 -12.67 11.84 -22.79
C THR A 380 -13.96 11.05 -22.53
N ALA A 381 -14.22 10.01 -23.33
CA ALA A 381 -15.40 9.15 -23.16
C ALA A 381 -15.29 8.31 -21.88
N ALA A 382 -14.09 7.83 -21.56
CA ALA A 382 -13.84 7.11 -20.33
C ALA A 382 -13.99 8.00 -19.09
N ALA A 383 -13.49 9.23 -19.13
CA ALA A 383 -13.60 10.20 -18.04
C ALA A 383 -15.06 10.54 -17.71
N GLY A 384 -15.91 10.71 -18.72
CA GLY A 384 -17.35 10.91 -18.52
C GLY A 384 -18.00 9.72 -17.81
N LEU A 385 -17.73 8.51 -18.26
CA LEU A 385 -18.27 7.28 -17.65
C LEU A 385 -17.65 6.98 -16.27
N LEU A 386 -16.42 7.44 -15.99
CA LEU A 386 -15.80 7.35 -14.67
C LEU A 386 -16.49 8.26 -13.66
N LEU A 387 -16.91 9.46 -14.08
CA LEU A 387 -17.75 10.31 -13.23
C LEU A 387 -19.12 9.68 -12.95
N GLU A 388 -19.74 9.01 -13.93
CA GLU A 388 -20.96 8.22 -13.72
C GLU A 388 -20.74 6.98 -12.84
N ALA A 389 -19.55 6.39 -12.92
CA ALA A 389 -19.11 5.31 -12.04
C ALA A 389 -18.68 5.79 -10.64
N GLN A 390 -18.88 7.08 -10.31
CA GLN A 390 -18.53 7.71 -9.04
C GLN A 390 -17.02 7.71 -8.74
N ASP A 391 -16.19 7.80 -9.77
CA ASP A 391 -14.73 7.82 -9.70
C ASP A 391 -14.14 9.13 -10.30
N PRO A 392 -14.14 10.22 -9.51
CA PRO A 392 -13.61 11.51 -9.95
C PRO A 392 -12.09 11.55 -10.00
N GLU A 393 -11.38 10.80 -9.16
CA GLU A 393 -9.91 10.76 -9.24
C GLU A 393 -9.46 10.07 -10.52
N GLY A 394 -10.13 8.98 -10.90
CA GLY A 394 -9.90 8.32 -12.17
C GLY A 394 -10.19 9.23 -13.35
N ALA A 395 -11.33 9.94 -13.32
CA ALA A 395 -11.68 10.90 -14.37
C ALA A 395 -10.70 12.09 -14.44
N ALA A 396 -10.21 12.62 -13.31
CA ALA A 396 -9.20 13.68 -13.27
C ALA A 396 -7.90 13.26 -13.93
N GLN A 397 -7.41 12.09 -13.53
CA GLN A 397 -6.19 11.49 -14.09
C GLN A 397 -6.37 11.10 -15.57
N MET A 398 -7.61 10.91 -16.03
CA MET A 398 -7.93 10.62 -17.43
C MET A 398 -7.90 11.87 -18.32
N VAL A 399 -8.22 13.06 -17.77
CA VAL A 399 -8.23 14.32 -18.52
C VAL A 399 -6.96 15.17 -18.36
N GLU A 400 -6.08 14.78 -17.44
CA GLU A 400 -4.78 15.40 -17.21
C GLU A 400 -3.89 15.27 -18.47
N GLY A 401 -3.57 16.40 -19.11
CA GLY A 401 -2.73 16.44 -20.31
C GLY A 401 -3.47 16.42 -21.66
N LEU A 402 -4.81 16.28 -21.68
CA LEU A 402 -5.60 16.49 -22.90
C LEU A 402 -5.51 17.96 -23.34
N GLN A 403 -5.13 18.19 -24.61
CA GLN A 403 -4.96 19.55 -25.15
C GLN A 403 -6.27 20.36 -25.10
N ASP A 404 -6.15 21.67 -24.87
CA ASP A 404 -7.27 22.63 -24.85
C ASP A 404 -7.84 22.84 -26.27
N HIS A 405 -8.51 21.84 -26.81
CA HIS A 405 -9.40 22.02 -27.96
C HIS A 405 -10.81 22.15 -27.40
N ALA A 406 -11.50 23.25 -27.71
CA ALA A 406 -12.82 23.57 -27.18
C ALA A 406 -13.83 22.43 -27.46
N SER A 407 -14.05 21.59 -26.46
CA SER A 407 -15.02 20.49 -26.49
C SER A 407 -15.91 20.62 -25.25
N PRO A 408 -17.21 20.94 -25.42
CA PRO A 408 -18.13 21.11 -24.30
C PRO A 408 -18.20 19.90 -23.35
N ALA A 409 -17.92 18.69 -23.86
CA ALA A 409 -17.84 17.47 -23.07
C ALA A 409 -16.63 17.46 -22.12
N LEU A 410 -15.46 17.89 -22.59
CA LEU A 410 -14.25 17.99 -21.77
C LEU A 410 -14.37 19.12 -20.73
N ASP A 411 -14.97 20.25 -21.10
CA ASP A 411 -15.24 21.37 -20.19
C ASP A 411 -16.20 20.96 -19.06
N SER A 412 -17.26 20.23 -19.39
CA SER A 412 -18.21 19.69 -18.41
C SER A 412 -17.52 18.75 -17.41
N ILE A 413 -16.62 17.88 -17.88
CA ILE A 413 -15.84 16.97 -17.03
C ILE A 413 -14.92 17.76 -16.09
N ARG A 414 -14.19 18.76 -16.59
CA ARG A 414 -13.26 19.58 -15.80
C ARG A 414 -13.96 20.39 -14.71
N ILE A 415 -15.09 21.02 -15.04
CA ILE A 415 -15.91 21.78 -14.08
C ILE A 415 -16.39 20.83 -12.96
N ARG A 416 -16.90 19.65 -13.33
CA ARG A 416 -17.41 18.66 -12.36
C ARG A 416 -16.32 18.11 -11.45
N LEU A 417 -15.13 17.90 -11.97
CA LEU A 417 -13.96 17.45 -11.19
C LEU A 417 -13.48 18.48 -10.18
N ALA A 418 -13.29 19.73 -10.62
CA ALA A 418 -12.88 20.81 -9.73
C ALA A 418 -13.91 21.05 -8.62
N ALA A 419 -15.19 20.92 -8.94
CA ALA A 419 -16.28 20.95 -7.96
C ALA A 419 -16.22 19.80 -6.94
N LEU A 420 -15.98 18.56 -7.39
CA LEU A 420 -15.88 17.38 -6.52
C LEU A 420 -14.69 17.45 -5.57
N GLN A 421 -13.57 18.00 -6.04
CA GLN A 421 -12.33 18.15 -5.27
C GLN A 421 -12.30 19.40 -4.40
N ARG A 422 -13.31 20.28 -4.52
CA ARG A 422 -13.33 21.62 -3.90
C ARG A 422 -12.07 22.43 -4.23
N ASP A 423 -11.58 22.31 -5.46
CA ASP A 423 -10.47 23.10 -5.98
C ASP A 423 -10.99 24.39 -6.58
N HIS A 424 -11.00 25.46 -5.78
CA HIS A 424 -11.50 26.76 -6.18
C HIS A 424 -10.68 27.41 -7.29
N ALA A 425 -9.37 27.23 -7.29
CA ALA A 425 -8.48 27.81 -8.30
C ALA A 425 -8.64 27.08 -9.64
N GLY A 426 -8.69 25.75 -9.61
CA GLY A 426 -8.96 24.93 -10.78
C GLY A 426 -10.34 25.16 -11.36
N LEU A 427 -11.36 25.36 -10.51
CA LEU A 427 -12.72 25.65 -10.98
C LEU A 427 -12.80 27.02 -11.68
N THR A 428 -12.20 28.07 -11.11
CA THR A 428 -12.14 29.40 -11.75
C THR A 428 -11.46 29.31 -13.11
N LEU A 429 -10.36 28.54 -13.21
CA LEU A 429 -9.67 28.33 -14.47
C LEU A 429 -10.54 27.59 -15.49
N ALA A 430 -11.23 26.52 -15.07
CA ALA A 430 -12.11 25.74 -15.92
C ALA A 430 -13.28 26.58 -16.45
N LEU A 431 -13.93 27.37 -15.59
CA LEU A 431 -15.06 28.24 -15.95
C LEU A 431 -14.66 29.36 -16.91
N ARG A 432 -13.45 29.93 -16.77
CA ARG A 432 -12.94 30.96 -17.69
C ARG A 432 -12.63 30.43 -19.09
N ARG A 433 -12.22 29.17 -19.19
CA ARG A 433 -11.82 28.54 -20.48
C ARG A 433 -13.01 27.94 -21.22
N ALA A 434 -14.04 27.51 -20.50
CA ALA A 434 -15.18 26.81 -21.06
C ALA A 434 -16.11 27.74 -21.86
N ASP A 435 -16.68 27.21 -22.95
CA ASP A 435 -17.88 27.80 -23.56
C ASP A 435 -19.12 27.39 -22.74
N LEU A 436 -19.47 28.23 -21.76
CA LEU A 436 -20.52 27.94 -20.78
C LEU A 436 -21.92 27.76 -21.41
N HIS A 437 -22.14 28.20 -22.66
CA HIS A 437 -23.39 27.93 -23.38
C HIS A 437 -23.54 26.45 -23.80
N GLY A 438 -22.43 25.72 -23.94
CA GLY A 438 -22.42 24.29 -24.27
C GLY A 438 -22.35 23.34 -23.08
N VAL A 439 -22.17 23.87 -21.85
CA VAL A 439 -22.08 23.08 -20.62
C VAL A 439 -23.48 22.84 -20.05
N GLU A 440 -23.77 21.61 -19.63
CA GLU A 440 -25.07 21.29 -19.05
C GLU A 440 -25.33 22.04 -17.73
N THR A 441 -26.53 22.61 -17.58
CA THR A 441 -26.93 23.36 -16.37
C THR A 441 -26.84 22.52 -15.09
N SER A 442 -27.04 21.21 -15.19
CA SER A 442 -26.90 20.23 -14.09
C SER A 442 -25.49 20.25 -13.48
N VAL A 443 -24.46 20.30 -14.33
CA VAL A 443 -23.05 20.33 -13.91
C VAL A 443 -22.71 21.64 -13.21
N LEU A 444 -23.21 22.77 -13.73
CA LEU A 444 -23.04 24.08 -13.10
C LEU A 444 -23.73 24.18 -11.74
N CYS A 445 -24.93 23.61 -11.60
CA CYS A 445 -25.63 23.53 -10.32
C CYS A 445 -24.84 22.68 -9.31
N GLU A 446 -24.35 21.51 -9.72
CA GLU A 446 -23.53 20.63 -8.87
C GLU A 446 -22.26 21.35 -8.38
N ALA A 447 -21.60 22.12 -9.25
CA ALA A 447 -20.45 22.92 -8.89
C ALA A 447 -20.77 23.96 -7.81
N ALA A 448 -21.86 24.70 -7.97
CA ALA A 448 -22.31 25.69 -6.99
C ALA A 448 -22.63 25.07 -5.60
N TYR A 449 -23.18 23.85 -5.55
CA TYR A 449 -23.45 23.17 -4.27
C TYR A 449 -22.18 22.67 -3.57
N LYS A 450 -21.16 22.20 -4.31
CA LYS A 450 -19.99 21.54 -3.72
C LYS A 450 -18.87 22.51 -3.33
N LEU A 451 -18.80 23.67 -3.97
CA LEU A 451 -17.71 24.63 -3.83
C LEU A 451 -17.75 25.41 -2.51
N VAL A 452 -18.94 25.72 -1.99
CA VAL A 452 -19.10 26.80 -1.02
C VAL A 452 -18.89 26.30 0.41
N ARG A 453 -17.90 26.88 1.11
CA ARG A 453 -17.61 26.56 2.52
C ARG A 453 -18.49 27.39 3.46
N PRO A 454 -19.15 26.79 4.46
CA PRO A 454 -20.00 27.52 5.39
C PRO A 454 -19.21 28.55 6.23
N GLY A 455 -19.64 29.81 6.23
CA GLY A 455 -19.24 30.81 7.23
C GLY A 455 -17.85 31.43 7.07
N MET A 456 -17.11 31.15 5.99
CA MET A 456 -15.80 31.74 5.70
C MET A 456 -15.90 32.79 4.60
N GLN A 457 -15.23 33.93 4.78
CA GLN A 457 -15.10 34.94 3.71
C GLN A 457 -14.35 34.34 2.52
N PRO A 458 -14.82 34.57 1.28
CA PRO A 458 -14.18 33.99 0.10
C PRO A 458 -12.80 34.60 -0.12
N GLU A 459 -11.80 33.74 -0.32
CA GLU A 459 -10.51 34.17 -0.88
C GLU A 459 -10.75 34.76 -2.29
N PRO A 460 -9.88 35.65 -2.80
CA PRO A 460 -10.09 36.33 -4.09
C PRO A 460 -10.40 35.39 -5.27
N GLY A 461 -9.81 34.20 -5.30
CA GLY A 461 -10.08 33.18 -6.32
C GLY A 461 -11.42 32.45 -6.16
N GLU A 462 -11.96 32.36 -4.95
CA GLU A 462 -13.28 31.78 -4.68
C GLU A 462 -14.39 32.74 -5.08
N ALA A 463 -14.24 34.03 -4.74
CA ALA A 463 -15.20 35.07 -5.09
C ALA A 463 -15.39 35.19 -6.61
N GLU A 464 -14.32 34.94 -7.38
CA GLU A 464 -14.39 34.94 -8.83
C GLU A 464 -15.13 33.71 -9.39
N ALA A 465 -14.84 32.50 -8.91
CA ALA A 465 -15.55 31.29 -9.32
C ALA A 465 -17.06 31.43 -9.09
N GLU A 466 -17.42 31.99 -7.94
CA GLU A 466 -18.80 32.25 -7.54
C GLU A 466 -19.47 33.27 -8.46
N ALA A 467 -18.79 34.35 -8.83
CA ALA A 467 -19.30 35.33 -9.78
C ALA A 467 -19.56 34.72 -11.16
N LEU A 468 -18.65 33.86 -11.64
CA LEU A 468 -18.79 33.16 -12.93
C LEU A 468 -19.95 32.16 -12.90
N LEU A 469 -20.08 31.34 -11.84
CA LEU A 469 -21.21 30.43 -11.66
C LEU A 469 -22.54 31.19 -11.55
N HIS A 470 -22.56 32.29 -10.80
CA HIS A 470 -23.73 33.14 -10.65
C HIS A 470 -24.19 33.69 -12.01
N ALA A 471 -23.27 34.20 -12.83
CA ALA A 471 -23.56 34.70 -14.16
C ALA A 471 -24.04 33.59 -15.11
N ALA A 472 -23.41 32.41 -15.07
CA ALA A 472 -23.79 31.27 -15.92
C ALA A 472 -25.18 30.71 -15.57
N LEU A 473 -25.53 30.69 -14.28
CA LEU A 473 -26.82 30.20 -13.82
C LEU A 473 -27.95 31.22 -13.95
N ALA A 474 -27.66 32.53 -14.00
CA ALA A 474 -28.67 33.59 -14.00
C ALA A 474 -29.68 33.50 -15.16
N PRO A 475 -29.30 33.30 -16.45
CA PRO A 475 -30.24 33.13 -17.54
C PRO A 475 -31.16 31.92 -17.35
N THR A 476 -30.58 30.80 -16.87
CA THR A 476 -31.34 29.56 -16.65
C THR A 476 -32.23 29.61 -15.42
N ALA A 477 -31.90 30.41 -14.40
CA ALA A 477 -32.63 30.48 -13.14
C ALA A 477 -34.07 30.97 -13.31
N ALA A 478 -34.34 31.84 -14.29
CA ALA A 478 -35.70 32.30 -14.59
C ALA A 478 -36.62 31.16 -15.08
N GLU A 479 -36.04 30.11 -15.65
CA GLU A 479 -36.77 28.98 -16.28
C GLU A 479 -36.56 27.65 -15.52
N ASN A 480 -35.54 27.54 -14.67
CA ASN A 480 -35.11 26.30 -14.00
C ASN A 480 -34.98 26.48 -12.46
N PRO A 481 -35.77 25.75 -11.64
CA PRO A 481 -35.75 25.87 -10.18
C PRO A 481 -34.44 25.45 -9.54
N PHE A 482 -33.70 24.51 -10.14
CA PHE A 482 -32.46 24.00 -9.59
C PHE A 482 -31.32 25.03 -9.68
N ALA A 483 -31.29 25.81 -10.77
CA ALA A 483 -30.30 26.87 -10.96
C ALA A 483 -30.52 28.03 -9.97
N LEU A 484 -31.77 28.40 -9.73
CA LEU A 484 -32.12 29.40 -8.71
C LEU A 484 -31.77 28.91 -7.28
N GLN A 485 -32.08 27.65 -6.97
CA GLN A 485 -31.78 27.06 -5.67
C GLN A 485 -30.27 26.97 -5.40
N ALA A 486 -29.47 26.66 -6.41
CA ALA A 486 -28.00 26.63 -6.31
C ALA A 486 -27.42 28.03 -6.00
N ARG A 487 -27.94 29.09 -6.64
CA ARG A 487 -27.57 30.48 -6.33
C ARG A 487 -27.95 30.89 -4.90
N ILE A 488 -29.16 30.53 -4.45
CA ILE A 488 -29.62 30.75 -3.07
C ILE A 488 -28.69 30.05 -2.06
N HIS A 489 -28.35 28.79 -2.32
CA HIS A 489 -27.45 28.01 -1.46
C HIS A 489 -26.08 28.67 -1.30
N MET A 490 -25.50 29.16 -2.40
CA MET A 490 -24.19 29.82 -2.41
C MET A 490 -24.17 31.05 -1.50
N TYR A 491 -25.12 31.97 -1.65
CA TYR A 491 -25.20 33.17 -0.81
C TYR A 491 -25.48 32.84 0.67
N LEU A 492 -26.31 31.83 0.93
CA LEU A 492 -26.62 31.39 2.29
C LEU A 492 -25.39 30.83 3.01
N GLN A 493 -24.63 29.96 2.36
CA GLN A 493 -23.43 29.35 2.94
C GLN A 493 -22.32 30.37 3.22
N ARG A 494 -22.17 31.39 2.35
CA ARG A 494 -21.21 32.50 2.55
C ARG A 494 -21.66 33.55 3.55
N ARG A 495 -22.89 33.45 4.07
CA ARG A 495 -23.52 34.51 4.87
C ARG A 495 -23.52 35.86 4.15
N GLN A 496 -23.68 35.86 2.82
CA GLN A 496 -23.91 37.06 2.00
C GLN A 496 -25.41 37.42 2.06
N LEU A 497 -25.85 37.83 3.25
CA LEU A 497 -27.27 37.90 3.59
C LEU A 497 -28.00 39.04 2.86
N SER A 498 -27.29 40.12 2.49
CA SER A 498 -27.83 41.21 1.68
C SER A 498 -28.09 40.78 0.23
N ASP A 499 -27.15 40.07 -0.40
CA ASP A 499 -27.30 39.56 -1.76
C ASP A 499 -28.36 38.46 -1.82
N LEU A 500 -28.40 37.60 -0.79
CA LEU A 500 -29.47 36.62 -0.63
C LEU A 500 -30.85 37.27 -0.50
N ALA A 501 -30.97 38.35 0.27
CA ALA A 501 -32.24 39.07 0.41
C ALA A 501 -32.72 39.65 -0.93
N ALA A 502 -31.81 40.25 -1.70
CA ALA A 502 -32.10 40.75 -3.04
C ALA A 502 -32.54 39.61 -3.97
N LEU A 503 -31.79 38.50 -4.00
CA LEU A 503 -32.11 37.34 -4.83
C LEU A 503 -33.46 36.70 -4.47
N LEU A 504 -33.78 36.55 -3.19
CA LEU A 504 -35.07 36.01 -2.76
C LEU A 504 -36.24 36.93 -3.14
N THR A 505 -36.02 38.24 -3.16
CA THR A 505 -37.04 39.21 -3.60
C THR A 505 -37.25 39.16 -5.11
N GLU A 506 -36.16 39.06 -5.87
CA GLU A 506 -36.21 38.83 -7.32
C GLU A 506 -36.95 37.52 -7.64
N ALA A 507 -36.58 36.45 -6.95
CA ALA A 507 -37.16 35.11 -7.11
C ALA A 507 -38.68 35.11 -6.98
N GLU A 508 -39.26 35.84 -6.02
CA GLU A 508 -40.71 35.91 -5.78
C GLU A 508 -41.51 36.38 -7.01
N THR A 509 -40.87 37.13 -7.90
CA THR A 509 -41.51 37.62 -9.14
C THR A 509 -41.43 36.62 -10.29
N GLN A 510 -40.67 35.54 -10.14
CA GLN A 510 -40.42 34.56 -11.20
C GLN A 510 -41.40 33.38 -11.12
N PRO A 511 -41.84 32.80 -12.26
CA PRO A 511 -42.77 31.66 -12.26
C PRO A 511 -42.26 30.44 -11.51
N VAL A 512 -40.94 30.29 -11.43
CA VAL A 512 -40.26 29.17 -10.79
C VAL A 512 -40.37 29.19 -9.26
N ALA A 513 -40.68 30.34 -8.66
CA ALA A 513 -40.81 30.53 -7.21
C ALA A 513 -41.80 29.56 -6.56
N ALA A 514 -42.90 29.25 -7.23
CA ALA A 514 -43.93 28.34 -6.74
C ALA A 514 -43.42 26.90 -6.53
N LYS A 515 -42.25 26.56 -7.09
CA LYS A 515 -41.61 25.24 -6.98
C LYS A 515 -40.56 25.19 -5.86
N LEU A 516 -40.30 26.30 -5.15
CA LEU A 516 -39.26 26.43 -4.13
C LEU A 516 -39.86 26.93 -2.81
N ASN A 517 -39.36 26.43 -1.67
CA ASN A 517 -39.78 26.96 -0.36
C ASN A 517 -38.99 28.22 0.03
N LEU A 518 -39.31 29.34 -0.63
CA LEU A 518 -38.65 30.64 -0.41
C LEU A 518 -38.83 31.15 1.03
N ALA A 519 -39.94 30.83 1.68
CA ALA A 519 -40.21 31.22 3.06
C ALA A 519 -39.19 30.58 4.03
N SER A 520 -38.89 29.29 3.87
CA SER A 520 -37.86 28.60 4.67
C SER A 520 -36.47 29.21 4.47
N ARG A 521 -36.10 29.57 3.23
CA ARG A 521 -34.79 30.20 2.95
C ARG A 521 -34.68 31.61 3.50
N ARG A 522 -35.76 32.40 3.43
CA ARG A 522 -35.81 33.74 4.04
C ARG A 522 -35.79 33.67 5.57
N LEU A 523 -36.40 32.64 6.15
CA LEU A 523 -36.33 32.36 7.59
C LEU A 523 -34.90 32.01 8.03
N GLU A 524 -34.23 31.12 7.29
CA GLU A 524 -32.84 30.72 7.56
C GLU A 524 -31.89 31.93 7.47
N MET A 525 -32.08 32.79 6.46
CA MET A 525 -31.35 34.05 6.33
C MET A 525 -31.56 34.96 7.54
N LEU A 526 -32.81 35.24 7.94
CA LEU A 526 -33.11 36.11 9.09
C LEU A 526 -32.54 35.55 10.40
N PHE A 527 -32.60 34.23 10.58
CA PHE A 527 -31.98 33.53 11.71
C PHE A 527 -30.46 33.76 11.75
N LEU A 528 -29.77 33.52 10.64
CA LEU A 528 -28.31 33.70 10.53
C LEU A 528 -27.87 35.17 10.67
N SER A 529 -28.74 36.12 10.29
CA SER A 529 -28.50 37.56 10.47
C SER A 529 -28.77 38.04 11.90
N GLY A 530 -29.25 37.18 12.82
CA GLY A 530 -29.60 37.56 14.19
C GLY A 530 -30.93 38.32 14.32
N HIS A 531 -31.70 38.47 13.24
CA HIS A 531 -33.03 39.07 13.22
C HIS A 531 -34.09 38.06 13.69
N LEU A 532 -33.87 37.50 14.88
CA LEU A 532 -34.64 36.37 15.41
C LEU A 532 -36.14 36.69 15.56
N ALA A 533 -36.50 37.94 15.87
CA ALA A 533 -37.89 38.37 16.00
C ALA A 533 -38.62 38.37 14.64
N GLU A 534 -37.96 38.85 13.59
CA GLU A 534 -38.50 38.85 12.22
C GLU A 534 -38.54 37.42 11.66
N ALA A 535 -37.51 36.61 11.94
CA ALA A 535 -37.49 35.19 11.58
C ALA A 535 -38.66 34.43 12.22
N LEU A 536 -38.94 34.69 13.51
CA LEU A 536 -40.06 34.09 14.24
C LEU A 536 -41.41 34.57 13.71
N ALA A 537 -41.54 35.85 13.34
CA ALA A 537 -42.75 36.38 12.73
C ALA A 537 -43.02 35.71 11.37
N LEU A 538 -41.99 35.60 10.52
CA LEU A 538 -42.05 34.93 9.24
C LEU A 538 -42.41 33.44 9.38
N TYR A 539 -41.79 32.74 10.36
CA TYR A 539 -42.16 31.38 10.71
C TYR A 539 -43.65 31.28 11.01
N ARG A 540 -44.15 32.10 11.94
CA ARG A 540 -45.55 32.07 12.37
C ARG A 540 -46.54 32.41 11.26
N GLU A 541 -46.16 33.32 10.37
CA GLU A 541 -47.01 33.74 9.25
C GLU A 541 -47.05 32.70 8.12
N LYS A 542 -45.89 32.15 7.74
CA LYS A 542 -45.74 31.40 6.49
C LYS A 542 -45.51 29.92 6.65
N LEU A 543 -45.01 29.43 7.80
CA LEU A 543 -44.57 28.04 7.96
C LEU A 543 -45.23 27.33 9.15
N ALA A 544 -45.69 28.08 10.16
CA ALA A 544 -46.33 27.49 11.33
C ALA A 544 -47.61 26.75 10.93
N GLY A 545 -47.71 25.49 11.37
CA GLY A 545 -48.83 24.62 11.01
C GLY A 545 -48.75 24.02 9.60
N MET A 546 -47.76 24.42 8.79
CA MET A 546 -47.50 23.73 7.52
C MET A 546 -46.80 22.40 7.74
N ARG A 547 -46.95 21.52 6.75
CA ARG A 547 -46.23 20.26 6.67
C ARG A 547 -44.83 20.53 6.09
N LEU A 548 -43.83 20.65 6.97
CA LEU A 548 -42.44 20.92 6.58
C LEU A 548 -41.71 19.63 6.18
N ASP A 549 -40.86 19.73 5.16
CA ASP A 549 -39.93 18.66 4.80
C ASP A 549 -38.77 18.56 5.81
N ASN A 550 -37.90 17.57 5.61
CA ASN A 550 -36.82 17.30 6.57
C ASN A 550 -35.89 18.51 6.76
N ALA A 551 -35.49 19.19 5.68
CA ALA A 551 -34.54 20.29 5.74
C ALA A 551 -35.17 21.53 6.39
N ASP A 552 -36.39 21.86 6.01
CA ASP A 552 -37.12 23.03 6.50
C ASP A 552 -37.54 22.87 7.98
N GLY A 553 -37.87 21.64 8.38
CA GLY A 553 -38.12 21.30 9.78
C GLY A 553 -36.89 21.53 10.66
N ILE A 554 -35.70 21.12 10.21
CA ILE A 554 -34.44 21.35 10.96
C ILE A 554 -34.15 22.85 11.13
N ILE A 555 -34.36 23.66 10.08
CA ILE A 555 -34.16 25.11 10.13
C ILE A 555 -35.13 25.74 11.15
N ALA A 556 -36.41 25.38 11.08
CA ALA A 556 -37.42 25.86 12.03
C ALA A 556 -37.07 25.46 13.48
N LEU A 557 -36.60 24.22 13.70
CA LEU A 557 -36.23 23.72 15.03
C LEU A 557 -35.05 24.47 15.64
N ARG A 558 -34.02 24.78 14.83
CA ARG A 558 -32.88 25.58 15.28
C ARG A 558 -33.32 26.98 15.71
N LEU A 559 -34.10 27.68 14.88
CA LEU A 559 -34.65 29.00 15.20
C LEU A 559 -35.47 28.96 16.49
N LEU A 560 -36.47 28.08 16.58
CA LEU A 560 -37.41 28.03 17.70
C LEU A 560 -36.73 27.64 19.01
N SER A 561 -35.70 26.79 18.94
CA SER A 561 -34.87 26.45 20.09
C SER A 561 -34.05 27.64 20.58
N GLU A 562 -33.49 28.43 19.67
CA GLU A 562 -32.68 29.61 20.01
C GLU A 562 -33.54 30.72 20.64
N VAL A 563 -34.73 30.99 20.08
CA VAL A 563 -35.67 31.97 20.66
C VAL A 563 -36.47 31.42 21.85
N LYS A 564 -36.23 30.17 22.25
CA LYS A 564 -36.89 29.51 23.37
C LYS A 564 -38.42 29.42 23.22
N ALA A 565 -38.88 29.36 21.97
CA ALA A 565 -40.28 29.15 21.58
C ALA A 565 -40.58 27.65 21.67
N TRP A 566 -40.54 27.11 22.89
CA TRP A 566 -40.51 25.67 23.14
C TRP A 566 -41.79 24.96 22.68
N ASP A 567 -42.95 25.59 22.83
CA ASP A 567 -44.23 25.00 22.42
C ASP A 567 -44.31 24.88 20.90
N GLU A 568 -43.89 25.91 20.17
CA GLU A 568 -43.81 25.84 18.71
C GLU A 568 -42.72 24.88 18.23
N ALA A 569 -41.55 24.86 18.86
CA ALA A 569 -40.50 23.89 18.56
C ALA A 569 -41.01 22.47 18.76
N GLY A 570 -41.72 22.24 19.86
CA GLY A 570 -42.41 21.01 20.18
C GLY A 570 -43.42 20.58 19.11
N ALA A 571 -44.24 21.52 18.61
CA ALA A 571 -45.17 21.26 17.52
C ALA A 571 -44.46 20.84 16.22
N VAL A 572 -43.32 21.48 15.89
CA VAL A 572 -42.50 21.07 14.75
C VAL A 572 -41.96 19.66 14.95
N ILE A 573 -41.40 19.34 16.11
CA ILE A 573 -40.87 17.98 16.42
C ILE A 573 -41.95 16.91 16.25
N LEU A 574 -43.15 17.14 16.81
CA LEU A 574 -44.26 16.19 16.71
C LEU A 574 -44.68 15.99 15.24
N SER A 575 -44.76 17.07 14.47
CA SER A 575 -45.06 17.02 13.03
C SER A 575 -43.96 16.32 12.23
N HIS A 576 -42.69 16.55 12.56
CA HIS A 576 -41.51 15.97 11.91
C HIS A 576 -41.46 14.45 12.10
N LEU A 577 -41.69 13.99 13.34
CA LEU A 577 -41.78 12.57 13.69
C LEU A 577 -42.98 11.89 13.04
N ALA A 578 -44.15 12.52 13.07
CA ALA A 578 -45.35 11.98 12.43
C ALA A 578 -45.18 11.75 10.91
N GLN A 579 -44.22 12.42 10.30
CA GLN A 579 -43.87 12.29 8.89
C GLN A 579 -42.71 11.32 8.63
N GLY A 580 -42.08 10.76 9.67
CA GLY A 580 -40.92 9.87 9.55
C GLY A 580 -39.60 10.59 9.30
N HIS A 581 -39.52 11.90 9.52
CA HIS A 581 -38.28 12.67 9.31
C HIS A 581 -37.34 12.57 10.52
N GLY A 582 -36.03 12.57 10.25
CA GLY A 582 -34.97 12.50 11.26
C GLY A 582 -34.48 13.86 11.75
N PHE A 583 -33.68 13.86 12.83
CA PHE A 583 -33.13 15.08 13.43
C PHE A 583 -31.61 15.25 13.23
N GLY A 584 -30.91 14.19 12.84
CA GLY A 584 -29.44 14.20 12.63
C GLY A 584 -28.68 14.84 13.80
N GLU A 585 -27.68 15.66 13.48
CA GLU A 585 -26.85 16.41 14.47
C GLU A 585 -27.66 17.35 15.38
N THR A 586 -28.92 17.66 15.05
CA THR A 586 -29.77 18.54 15.88
C THR A 586 -30.60 17.82 16.92
N VAL A 587 -30.38 16.51 17.11
CA VAL A 587 -31.09 15.69 18.12
C VAL A 587 -31.02 16.30 19.52
N PHE A 588 -29.91 16.95 19.88
CA PHE A 588 -29.76 17.65 21.15
C PHE A 588 -30.73 18.83 21.31
N HIS A 589 -30.94 19.64 20.26
CA HIS A 589 -31.88 20.76 20.29
C HIS A 589 -33.32 20.26 20.40
N ALA A 590 -33.65 19.18 19.68
CA ALA A 590 -34.94 18.53 19.76
C ALA A 590 -35.22 18.05 21.20
N MET A 591 -34.27 17.33 21.82
CA MET A 591 -34.38 16.86 23.20
C MET A 591 -34.58 18.01 24.19
N ARG A 592 -33.82 19.09 24.06
CA ARG A 592 -33.93 20.26 24.93
C ARG A 592 -35.29 20.95 24.79
N ALA A 593 -35.81 21.08 23.58
CA ALA A 593 -37.11 21.68 23.31
C ALA A 593 -38.26 20.83 23.86
N LEU A 594 -38.21 19.51 23.68
CA LEU A 594 -39.18 18.57 24.25
C LEU A 594 -39.25 18.65 25.78
N ARG A 595 -38.09 18.76 26.42
CA ARG A 595 -38.00 18.91 27.88
C ARG A 595 -38.71 20.16 28.36
N LYS A 596 -38.52 21.28 27.65
CA LYS A 596 -39.07 22.58 28.04
C LYS A 596 -40.54 22.77 27.67
N ALA A 597 -40.99 22.15 26.58
CA ALA A 597 -42.38 22.15 26.15
C ALA A 597 -43.27 21.14 26.92
N GLY A 598 -42.66 20.22 27.68
CA GLY A 598 -43.40 19.21 28.44
C GLY A 598 -44.11 18.17 27.57
N LEU A 599 -43.63 17.94 26.35
CA LEU A 599 -44.32 17.11 25.34
C LEU A 599 -43.90 15.63 25.34
N HIS A 600 -43.21 15.18 26.39
CA HIS A 600 -42.65 13.82 26.52
C HIS A 600 -43.68 12.72 26.17
N ASP A 601 -44.86 12.77 26.77
CA ASP A 601 -45.91 11.76 26.58
C ASP A 601 -46.43 11.72 25.14
N ARG A 602 -46.50 12.89 24.47
CA ARG A 602 -46.99 13.00 23.08
C ARG A 602 -45.95 12.50 22.08
N VAL A 603 -44.66 12.71 22.35
CA VAL A 603 -43.57 12.16 21.52
C VAL A 603 -43.53 10.64 21.63
N LEU A 604 -43.62 10.10 22.84
CA LEU A 604 -43.66 8.65 23.07
C LEU A 604 -44.86 8.01 22.36
N ALA A 605 -46.02 8.66 22.37
CA ALA A 605 -47.20 8.18 21.65
C ALA A 605 -47.05 8.22 20.11
N LEU A 606 -46.33 9.21 19.56
CA LEU A 606 -46.07 9.30 18.11
C LEU A 606 -44.94 8.40 17.63
N ALA A 607 -43.96 8.11 18.47
CA ALA A 607 -42.83 7.26 18.13
C ALA A 607 -43.12 5.76 18.36
N ALA A 608 -44.05 5.42 19.27
CA ALA A 608 -44.44 4.03 19.54
C ALA A 608 -44.88 3.21 18.30
N PRO A 609 -45.62 3.74 17.32
CA PRO A 609 -45.97 3.02 16.10
C PRO A 609 -44.81 2.86 15.10
N MET A 610 -43.74 3.68 15.20
CA MET A 610 -42.60 3.65 14.28
C MET A 610 -41.71 2.42 14.49
N GLY A 611 -41.89 1.74 15.62
CA GLY A 611 -41.17 0.53 15.95
C GLY A 611 -39.76 0.80 16.51
N PRO A 612 -39.20 -0.18 17.21
CA PRO A 612 -37.95 -0.02 17.94
C PRO A 612 -36.67 -0.02 17.08
N ASP A 613 -36.77 -0.48 15.82
CA ASP A 613 -35.65 -0.55 14.87
C ASP A 613 -35.42 0.78 14.12
N HIS A 614 -36.19 1.81 14.44
CA HIS A 614 -36.03 3.12 13.85
C HIS A 614 -34.93 3.86 14.62
N ASP A 615 -33.76 4.08 14.00
CA ASP A 615 -32.55 4.68 14.63
C ASP A 615 -32.87 5.92 15.50
N HIS A 616 -33.84 6.71 15.06
CA HIS A 616 -34.34 7.92 15.71
C HIS A 616 -35.06 7.70 17.06
N PHE A 617 -35.75 6.56 17.23
CA PHE A 617 -36.40 6.17 18.48
C PHE A 617 -35.37 5.80 19.54
N ILE A 618 -34.28 5.16 19.11
CA ILE A 618 -33.16 4.74 19.95
C ILE A 618 -32.40 5.98 20.48
N ASP A 619 -32.16 6.99 19.65
CA ASP A 619 -31.42 8.21 20.05
C ASP A 619 -32.19 9.09 21.04
N LEU A 620 -33.51 9.25 20.85
CA LEU A 620 -34.39 10.00 21.76
C LEU A 620 -34.47 9.37 23.16
N VAL A 621 -34.28 8.06 23.25
CA VAL A 621 -34.44 7.26 24.47
C VAL A 621 -33.11 7.04 25.20
N ARG A 622 -31.98 6.96 24.48
CA ARG A 622 -30.64 6.74 25.05
C ARG A 622 -30.06 7.93 25.82
N LEU A 623 -30.49 9.15 25.50
CA LEU A 623 -29.84 10.38 25.99
C LEU A 623 -30.42 11.00 27.26
N ASP A 624 -31.55 10.52 27.80
CA ASP A 624 -32.19 11.20 28.94
C ASP A 624 -32.77 10.28 30.03
N ARG A 625 -32.01 10.17 31.12
CA ARG A 625 -32.36 9.42 32.34
C ARG A 625 -33.60 9.98 33.05
N ASP A 626 -33.91 11.27 32.86
CA ASP A 626 -35.07 11.92 33.46
C ASP A 626 -36.37 11.65 32.69
N LEU A 627 -36.27 11.40 31.37
CA LEU A 627 -37.36 10.97 30.50
C LEU A 627 -37.84 9.55 30.88
N ILE A 628 -36.90 8.69 31.27
CA ILE A 628 -37.15 7.36 31.85
C ILE A 628 -37.80 7.46 33.24
N ALA A 629 -37.47 8.49 34.03
CA ALA A 629 -37.95 8.65 35.39
C ALA A 629 -39.37 9.25 35.48
N SER A 630 -39.68 10.23 34.63
CA SER A 630 -40.99 10.93 34.62
C SER A 630 -42.12 10.09 34.03
N ALA A 631 -41.79 9.13 33.17
CA ALA A 631 -42.75 8.31 32.45
C ALA A 631 -43.08 6.96 33.12
N LYS A 632 -42.58 6.73 34.35
CA LYS A 632 -42.93 5.57 35.17
C LYS A 632 -44.43 5.55 35.47
N GLY A 633 -45.16 4.68 34.78
CA GLY A 633 -46.58 4.40 35.02
C GLY A 633 -47.52 4.58 33.83
N GLN A 634 -47.04 5.06 32.66
CA GLN A 634 -47.84 5.11 31.44
C GLN A 634 -47.59 3.87 30.57
N ALA A 635 -48.66 3.22 30.06
CA ALA A 635 -48.57 1.94 29.34
C ALA A 635 -47.60 1.93 28.14
N PRO A 636 -47.58 2.95 27.24
CA PRO A 636 -46.66 2.97 26.09
C PRO A 636 -45.18 3.03 26.53
N VAL A 637 -44.92 3.68 27.67
CA VAL A 637 -43.57 3.85 28.23
C VAL A 637 -43.17 2.67 29.09
N THR A 638 -44.12 1.95 29.66
CA THR A 638 -43.85 0.70 30.38
C THR A 638 -43.51 -0.41 29.39
N ASP A 639 -44.08 -0.38 28.18
CA ASP A 639 -43.71 -1.29 27.09
C ASP A 639 -42.41 -0.86 26.38
N ALA A 640 -42.16 0.44 26.18
CA ALA A 640 -40.85 0.95 25.75
C ALA A 640 -39.74 0.72 26.80
N LEU A 641 -40.05 0.84 28.09
CA LEU A 641 -39.15 0.47 29.19
C LEU A 641 -39.03 -1.04 29.34
N ARG A 642 -40.05 -1.85 29.06
CA ARG A 642 -39.92 -3.31 28.86
C ARG A 642 -39.18 -3.67 27.59
N TRP A 643 -38.97 -2.74 26.67
CA TRP A 643 -38.15 -2.90 25.47
C TRP A 643 -36.75 -2.28 25.63
N LEU A 644 -36.51 -1.45 26.65
CA LEU A 644 -35.17 -1.02 27.10
C LEU A 644 -34.61 -1.93 28.19
N SER A 645 -35.47 -2.40 29.10
CA SER A 645 -35.21 -3.51 30.03
C SER A 645 -35.48 -4.88 29.40
N GLY A 646 -36.13 -4.88 28.24
CA GLY A 646 -36.09 -5.94 27.24
C GLY A 646 -35.48 -5.42 25.96
N ALA A 647 -34.46 -4.54 26.08
CA ALA A 647 -33.42 -4.48 25.08
C ALA A 647 -32.96 -5.92 25.09
N LYS A 648 -33.32 -6.66 24.02
CA LYS A 648 -33.34 -8.12 23.94
C LYS A 648 -32.45 -8.67 25.02
N ALA A 649 -33.01 -9.40 26.01
CA ALA A 649 -32.19 -10.20 26.93
C ALA A 649 -31.06 -10.73 26.08
N PRO A 650 -29.80 -10.32 26.36
CA PRO A 650 -28.78 -10.13 25.34
C PRO A 650 -28.89 -11.28 24.36
N ASP A 651 -29.10 -10.99 23.06
CA ASP A 651 -29.35 -12.04 22.08
C ASP A 651 -28.32 -13.16 22.36
N SER A 652 -28.72 -14.42 22.24
CA SER A 652 -27.79 -15.54 22.45
C SER A 652 -26.56 -15.49 21.51
N GLY A 653 -26.52 -14.52 20.59
CA GLY A 653 -25.37 -14.17 19.77
C GLY A 653 -24.29 -13.38 20.51
N GLY A 654 -23.04 -13.67 20.17
CA GLY A 654 -21.90 -12.88 20.61
C GLY A 654 -21.53 -11.78 19.63
N VAL A 655 -20.57 -10.93 20.01
CA VAL A 655 -19.97 -9.89 19.18
C VAL A 655 -18.46 -10.12 19.04
N ILE A 656 -17.88 -9.80 17.88
CA ILE A 656 -16.43 -9.76 17.69
C ILE A 656 -16.01 -8.29 17.67
N TYR A 657 -14.95 -7.92 18.40
CA TYR A 657 -14.46 -6.55 18.33
C TYR A 657 -12.93 -6.45 18.33
N LEU A 658 -12.44 -5.42 17.64
CA LEU A 658 -11.02 -5.11 17.49
C LEU A 658 -10.79 -3.63 17.80
N CYS A 659 -9.56 -3.30 18.21
CA CYS A 659 -9.16 -1.91 18.47
C CYS A 659 -7.87 -1.60 17.72
N ALA A 660 -7.78 -0.42 17.10
CA ALA A 660 -6.59 0.00 16.39
C ALA A 660 -6.34 1.51 16.50
N ASP A 661 -5.09 1.90 16.35
CA ASP A 661 -4.65 3.28 16.14
C ASP A 661 -4.06 3.46 14.73
N ARG A 662 -3.45 4.62 14.51
CA ARG A 662 -2.72 4.93 13.29
C ARG A 662 -1.65 3.88 12.93
N ARG A 663 -0.89 3.38 13.90
CA ARG A 663 0.27 2.51 13.65
C ARG A 663 -0.13 1.08 13.28
N TYR A 664 -1.27 0.60 13.77
CA TYR A 664 -1.72 -0.78 13.59
C TYR A 664 -2.79 -0.96 12.51
N PHE A 665 -3.03 0.05 11.67
CA PHE A 665 -4.13 0.00 10.69
C PHE A 665 -3.95 -1.02 9.57
N LEU A 666 -2.72 -1.16 9.05
CA LEU A 666 -2.42 -2.22 8.08
C LEU A 666 -2.67 -3.60 8.71
N SER A 667 -2.30 -3.78 9.97
CA SER A 667 -2.53 -5.01 10.73
C SER A 667 -4.03 -5.24 10.94
N LEU A 668 -4.80 -4.22 11.32
CA LEU A 668 -6.26 -4.28 11.46
C LEU A 668 -6.92 -4.78 10.18
N LEU A 669 -6.63 -4.16 9.03
CA LEU A 669 -7.23 -4.58 7.77
C LEU A 669 -6.81 -6.01 7.39
N THR A 670 -5.56 -6.40 7.70
CA THR A 670 -5.07 -7.74 7.39
C THR A 670 -5.77 -8.78 8.27
N CYS A 671 -5.96 -8.49 9.55
CA CYS A 671 -6.73 -9.31 10.48
C CYS A 671 -8.19 -9.43 10.00
N LEU A 672 -8.86 -8.30 9.71
CA LEU A 672 -10.24 -8.29 9.22
C LEU A 672 -10.39 -9.09 7.91
N ALA A 673 -9.48 -8.92 6.95
CA ALA A 673 -9.48 -9.68 5.70
C ALA A 673 -9.33 -11.18 5.96
N SER A 674 -8.48 -11.59 6.91
CA SER A 674 -8.33 -12.99 7.29
C SER A 674 -9.56 -13.55 8.01
N VAL A 675 -10.26 -12.74 8.82
CA VAL A 675 -11.50 -13.15 9.49
C VAL A 675 -12.64 -13.29 8.48
N PHE A 676 -12.78 -12.34 7.56
CA PHE A 676 -13.81 -12.34 6.53
C PHE A 676 -13.52 -13.29 5.36
N GLY A 677 -12.27 -13.70 5.21
CA GLY A 677 -11.84 -14.62 4.17
C GLY A 677 -12.08 -16.10 4.49
N GLN A 678 -12.62 -16.43 5.67
CA GLN A 678 -12.86 -17.82 6.06
C GLN A 678 -14.04 -18.42 5.29
N PRO A 679 -13.97 -19.70 4.90
CA PRO A 679 -15.08 -20.39 4.23
C PRO A 679 -16.33 -20.52 5.10
N VAL A 680 -16.13 -20.71 6.41
CA VAL A 680 -17.20 -20.75 7.42
C VAL A 680 -16.96 -19.58 8.35
N GLN A 681 -17.99 -18.74 8.49
CA GLN A 681 -17.89 -17.47 9.19
C GLN A 681 -18.89 -17.40 10.33
N SER A 682 -18.49 -16.72 11.39
CA SER A 682 -19.38 -16.41 12.49
C SER A 682 -20.42 -15.38 12.07
N ASP A 683 -21.67 -15.59 12.47
CA ASP A 683 -22.76 -14.62 12.31
C ASP A 683 -22.66 -13.45 13.30
N ALA A 684 -21.70 -13.49 14.22
CA ALA A 684 -21.45 -12.41 15.16
C ALA A 684 -21.12 -11.10 14.42
N PRO A 685 -21.77 -9.97 14.77
CA PRO A 685 -21.41 -8.67 14.22
C PRO A 685 -20.00 -8.28 14.65
N VAL A 686 -19.35 -7.48 13.81
CA VAL A 686 -17.96 -7.07 14.01
C VAL A 686 -17.91 -5.57 14.28
N TYR A 687 -17.28 -5.20 15.40
CA TYR A 687 -17.07 -3.81 15.80
C TYR A 687 -15.59 -3.45 15.74
N VAL A 688 -15.28 -2.29 15.19
CA VAL A 688 -13.92 -1.76 15.11
C VAL A 688 -13.88 -0.43 15.83
N PHE A 689 -13.06 -0.37 16.89
CA PHE A 689 -12.86 0.84 17.68
C PHE A 689 -11.55 1.51 17.24
N LEU A 690 -11.65 2.73 16.73
CA LEU A 690 -10.53 3.47 16.16
C LEU A 690 -10.16 4.67 17.03
N ASP A 691 -8.88 5.00 17.04
CA ASP A 691 -8.39 6.27 17.57
C ASP A 691 -9.02 7.46 16.83
N SER A 692 -9.18 8.61 17.50
CA SER A 692 -9.75 9.83 16.93
C SER A 692 -8.82 10.48 15.89
N ASP A 693 -7.52 10.19 15.93
CA ASP A 693 -6.49 10.75 15.02
C ASP A 693 -6.17 9.84 13.81
N VAL A 694 -7.12 8.97 13.42
CA VAL A 694 -6.98 8.21 12.17
C VAL A 694 -7.35 9.07 10.95
N PRO A 695 -6.63 8.94 9.82
CA PRO A 695 -6.98 9.64 8.58
C PRO A 695 -8.45 9.43 8.15
N PRO A 696 -9.12 10.45 7.58
CA PRO A 696 -10.55 10.38 7.24
C PRO A 696 -10.94 9.29 6.22
N ASP A 697 -9.99 8.84 5.41
CA ASP A 697 -10.13 7.81 4.39
C ASP A 697 -10.09 6.38 4.95
N TRP A 698 -9.71 6.21 6.23
CA TRP A 698 -9.54 4.92 6.86
C TRP A 698 -10.84 4.21 7.26
N PRO A 699 -11.82 4.87 7.94
CA PRO A 699 -13.12 4.26 8.15
C PRO A 699 -13.81 3.82 6.84
N PRO A 700 -13.81 4.64 5.76
CA PRO A 700 -14.27 4.19 4.44
C PRO A 700 -13.53 2.96 3.89
N ALA A 701 -12.23 2.83 4.14
CA ALA A 701 -11.44 1.66 3.71
C ALA A 701 -11.87 0.37 4.44
N ILE A 702 -12.14 0.43 5.76
CA ILE A 702 -12.69 -0.71 6.52
C ILE A 702 -14.07 -1.09 5.99
N GLN A 703 -14.95 -0.11 5.75
CA GLN A 703 -16.28 -0.37 5.19
C GLN A 703 -16.20 -1.01 3.81
N THR A 704 -15.29 -0.52 2.97
CA THR A 704 -15.04 -1.10 1.64
C THR A 704 -14.59 -2.55 1.74
N LEU A 705 -13.67 -2.86 2.66
CA LEU A 705 -13.20 -4.23 2.90
C LEU A 705 -14.36 -5.13 3.34
N ALA A 706 -15.14 -4.70 4.33
CA ALA A 706 -16.29 -5.44 4.85
C ALA A 706 -17.31 -5.75 3.74
N GLN A 707 -17.70 -4.74 2.96
CA GLN A 707 -18.62 -4.87 1.82
C GLN A 707 -18.13 -5.88 0.77
N ARG A 708 -16.83 -5.92 0.48
CA ARG A 708 -16.26 -6.88 -0.50
C ARG A 708 -16.42 -8.33 -0.08
N PHE A 709 -16.48 -8.59 1.22
CA PHE A 709 -16.76 -9.90 1.77
C PHE A 709 -18.25 -10.12 2.10
N GLY A 710 -19.13 -9.18 1.74
CA GLY A 710 -20.55 -9.24 2.09
C GLY A 710 -20.77 -9.16 3.60
N ARG A 711 -19.89 -8.45 4.31
CA ARG A 711 -19.92 -8.28 5.77
C ARG A 711 -20.25 -6.84 6.13
N GLU A 712 -20.83 -6.71 7.31
CA GLU A 712 -21.03 -5.41 7.95
C GLU A 712 -20.04 -5.25 9.10
N VAL A 713 -19.46 -4.06 9.19
CA VAL A 713 -18.60 -3.65 10.30
C VAL A 713 -19.13 -2.35 10.87
N THR A 714 -19.30 -2.31 12.18
CA THR A 714 -19.61 -1.05 12.88
C THR A 714 -18.31 -0.41 13.34
N ILE A 715 -18.08 0.84 12.97
CA ILE A 715 -16.88 1.60 13.34
C ILE A 715 -17.27 2.60 14.43
N VAL A 716 -16.48 2.67 15.51
CA VAL A 716 -16.71 3.56 16.64
C VAL A 716 -15.44 4.37 16.89
N SER A 717 -15.57 5.70 16.99
CA SER A 717 -14.43 6.61 17.22
C SER A 717 -14.10 6.72 18.71
N GLU A 718 -12.84 6.93 19.06
CA GLU A 718 -12.36 7.07 20.44
C GLU A 718 -13.13 8.13 21.25
N ALA A 719 -13.48 9.25 20.61
CA ALA A 719 -14.33 10.30 21.19
C ALA A 719 -15.69 9.78 21.72
N ASP A 720 -16.19 8.65 21.22
CA ASP A 720 -17.51 8.10 21.57
C ASP A 720 -17.46 7.12 22.75
N PHE A 721 -16.29 6.57 23.11
CA PHE A 721 -16.17 5.51 24.12
C PHE A 721 -15.09 5.74 25.19
N VAL A 722 -14.17 6.67 24.98
CA VAL A 722 -13.18 7.13 25.97
C VAL A 722 -13.59 8.51 26.48
N THR A 723 -13.42 8.76 27.79
CA THR A 723 -13.79 10.02 28.41
C THR A 723 -12.74 11.10 28.15
N GLU A 724 -13.14 12.33 27.84
CA GLU A 724 -12.21 13.45 27.66
C GLU A 724 -11.32 13.66 28.89
N GLY A 725 -10.01 13.88 28.66
CA GLY A 725 -9.04 14.24 29.71
C GLY A 725 -8.30 13.09 30.40
N VAL A 726 -8.40 11.85 29.89
CA VAL A 726 -7.72 10.69 30.48
C VAL A 726 -6.22 10.63 30.08
N ALA A 727 -5.34 10.66 31.09
CA ALA A 727 -3.90 10.52 30.95
C ALA A 727 -3.46 9.04 31.00
N LEU A 728 -3.38 8.38 29.84
CA LEU A 728 -2.87 7.02 29.72
C LEU A 728 -1.35 7.02 29.46
N LYS A 729 -0.61 6.16 30.16
CA LYS A 729 0.83 6.02 29.97
C LYS A 729 1.13 5.21 28.71
N VAL A 730 1.92 5.80 27.81
CA VAL A 730 2.38 5.22 26.54
C VAL A 730 3.87 4.88 26.53
N GLU A 731 4.62 5.32 27.54
CA GLU A 731 6.06 5.08 27.67
C GLU A 731 6.36 3.72 28.32
N LEU A 732 7.19 2.92 27.66
CA LEU A 732 7.67 1.63 28.16
C LEU A 732 8.87 1.80 29.11
N GLY A 733 8.94 0.97 30.15
CA GLY A 733 10.13 0.82 30.99
C GLY A 733 11.28 0.12 30.25
N PHE A 734 12.47 0.18 30.86
CA PHE A 734 13.84 -0.20 30.41
C PHE A 734 14.04 -1.51 29.61
N PHE A 735 13.02 -2.37 29.44
CA PHE A 735 13.12 -3.68 28.79
C PHE A 735 12.47 -3.79 27.39
N ALA A 736 11.80 -2.77 26.89
CA ALA A 736 11.26 -2.79 25.53
C ALA A 736 12.19 -2.08 24.53
N ALA A 737 12.46 -2.74 23.39
CA ALA A 737 13.23 -2.15 22.29
C ALA A 737 12.46 -1.00 21.61
N GLY A 738 12.59 0.21 22.16
CA GLY A 738 12.72 1.44 21.37
C GLY A 738 11.49 2.22 20.91
N THR A 739 10.24 1.74 21.04
CA THR A 739 9.05 2.57 20.73
C THR A 739 7.96 2.34 21.77
N GLY A 740 7.36 3.40 22.33
CA GLY A 740 6.28 3.28 23.32
C GLY A 740 5.08 2.46 22.82
N LEU A 741 4.33 1.85 23.74
CA LEU A 741 3.10 1.12 23.43
C LEU A 741 1.97 2.10 23.09
N SER A 742 1.13 1.75 22.10
CA SER A 742 0.01 2.58 21.65
C SER A 742 -1.07 2.73 22.70
N ARG A 743 -1.74 3.89 22.75
CA ARG A 743 -2.99 4.11 23.53
C ARG A 743 -4.07 3.08 23.20
N ALA A 744 -4.07 2.54 21.97
CA ALA A 744 -5.02 1.52 21.54
C ALA A 744 -4.97 0.22 22.34
N ALA A 745 -3.85 -0.09 23.01
CA ALA A 745 -3.78 -1.25 23.91
C ALA A 745 -4.82 -1.18 25.04
N TYR A 746 -5.18 0.03 25.50
CA TYR A 746 -6.21 0.22 26.53
C TYR A 746 -7.64 0.23 25.97
N TYR A 747 -7.83 0.55 24.68
CA TYR A 747 -9.16 0.69 24.08
C TYR A 747 -9.99 -0.58 24.20
N ARG A 748 -9.37 -1.77 24.27
CA ARG A 748 -10.07 -3.04 24.47
C ARG A 748 -10.90 -3.10 25.75
N LEU A 749 -10.49 -2.39 26.81
CA LEU A 749 -11.20 -2.30 28.09
C LEU A 749 -12.41 -1.37 27.98
N TYR A 750 -12.20 -0.18 27.41
CA TYR A 750 -13.25 0.83 27.23
C TYR A 750 -14.30 0.36 26.21
N ALA A 751 -13.88 -0.26 25.11
CA ALA A 751 -14.73 -0.89 24.10
C ALA A 751 -15.58 -2.02 24.70
N ALA A 752 -15.00 -2.90 25.53
CA ALA A 752 -15.77 -3.94 26.21
C ALA A 752 -16.87 -3.33 27.11
N ARG A 753 -16.53 -2.30 27.90
CA ARG A 753 -17.50 -1.59 28.75
C ARG A 753 -18.59 -0.91 27.91
N TRP A 754 -18.23 -0.31 26.78
CA TRP A 754 -19.16 0.35 25.88
C TRP A 754 -20.12 -0.65 25.22
N LEU A 755 -19.60 -1.77 24.69
CA LEU A 755 -20.41 -2.85 24.11
C LEU A 755 -21.33 -3.50 25.15
N MET A 756 -20.84 -3.68 26.38
CA MET A 756 -21.64 -4.18 27.50
C MET A 756 -22.79 -3.22 27.82
N ALA A 757 -22.53 -1.90 27.78
CA ALA A 757 -23.56 -0.88 28.01
C ALA A 757 -24.64 -0.83 26.90
N LEU A 758 -24.34 -1.32 25.69
CA LEU A 758 -25.38 -1.49 24.66
C LEU A 758 -26.43 -2.53 25.05
N ASN A 759 -26.10 -3.46 25.93
CA ASN A 759 -26.96 -4.56 26.38
C ASN A 759 -27.60 -5.35 25.22
N ARG A 760 -26.85 -5.53 24.11
CA ARG A 760 -27.29 -6.26 22.91
C ARG A 760 -26.70 -7.66 22.80
N PHE A 761 -25.56 -7.89 23.43
CA PHE A 761 -24.72 -9.07 23.25
C PHE A 761 -24.55 -9.82 24.56
N SER A 762 -24.66 -11.15 24.52
CA SER A 762 -24.47 -12.00 25.70
C SER A 762 -23.00 -12.35 25.90
N ARG A 763 -22.22 -12.32 24.82
CA ARG A 763 -20.79 -12.63 24.83
C ARG A 763 -20.03 -11.70 23.91
N ALA A 764 -18.75 -11.53 24.18
CA ALA A 764 -17.84 -10.82 23.29
C ALA A 764 -16.53 -11.58 23.10
N LEU A 765 -16.00 -11.51 21.88
CA LEU A 765 -14.67 -11.99 21.53
C LEU A 765 -13.82 -10.79 21.11
N TYR A 766 -12.81 -10.48 21.91
CA TYR A 766 -11.75 -9.55 21.53
C TYR A 766 -10.65 -10.27 20.76
N VAL A 767 -10.16 -9.65 19.69
CA VAL A 767 -9.01 -10.13 18.91
C VAL A 767 -8.08 -8.96 18.62
N ASP A 768 -6.80 -9.11 18.96
CA ASP A 768 -5.76 -8.16 18.58
C ASP A 768 -5.57 -8.08 17.05
N THR A 769 -5.15 -6.91 16.59
CA THR A 769 -5.03 -6.63 15.14
C THR A 769 -3.79 -7.24 14.50
N ASP A 770 -2.86 -7.74 15.31
CA ASP A 770 -1.67 -8.47 14.88
C ASP A 770 -1.89 -9.99 14.84
N ILE A 771 -3.12 -10.40 14.54
CA ILE A 771 -3.56 -11.79 14.43
C ILE A 771 -3.98 -12.11 12.98
N ILE A 772 -3.70 -13.34 12.54
CA ILE A 772 -4.28 -13.93 11.33
C ILE A 772 -5.22 -15.07 11.72
N CYS A 773 -6.43 -15.01 11.19
CA CYS A 773 -7.44 -16.05 11.35
C CYS A 773 -7.32 -17.09 10.22
N ARG A 774 -7.46 -18.37 10.58
CA ARG A 774 -7.42 -19.53 9.66
C ARG A 774 -8.67 -20.42 9.73
N GLY A 775 -9.65 -20.09 10.56
CA GLY A 775 -10.80 -20.95 10.75
C GLY A 775 -12.00 -20.26 11.36
N ASP A 776 -13.06 -21.03 11.55
CA ASP A 776 -14.34 -20.54 12.07
C ASP A 776 -14.21 -20.07 13.52
N LEU A 777 -14.64 -18.83 13.77
CA LEU A 777 -14.66 -18.22 15.11
C LEU A 777 -15.95 -18.50 15.88
N THR A 778 -16.97 -19.07 15.26
CA THR A 778 -18.25 -19.41 15.93
C THR A 778 -18.05 -20.20 17.22
N PRO A 779 -17.20 -21.25 17.29
CA PRO A 779 -16.98 -22.00 18.52
C PRO A 779 -16.36 -21.16 19.64
N LEU A 780 -15.55 -20.16 19.29
CA LEU A 780 -14.89 -19.29 20.26
C LEU A 780 -15.84 -18.18 20.76
N VAL A 781 -16.64 -17.59 19.86
CA VAL A 781 -17.67 -16.61 20.23
C VAL A 781 -18.75 -17.23 21.12
N THR A 782 -19.08 -18.50 20.88
CA THR A 782 -20.10 -19.27 21.61
C THR A 782 -19.51 -20.21 22.67
N LEU A 783 -18.25 -19.98 23.08
CA LEU A 783 -17.58 -20.79 24.09
C LEU A 783 -18.21 -20.60 25.48
N ASP A 784 -18.67 -21.70 26.10
CA ASP A 784 -19.09 -21.70 27.50
C ASP A 784 -17.86 -21.55 28.41
N LEU A 785 -17.86 -20.51 29.24
CA LEU A 785 -16.75 -20.17 30.11
C LEU A 785 -16.84 -20.85 31.49
N GLY A 786 -17.82 -21.74 31.70
CA GLY A 786 -17.92 -22.54 32.92
C GLY A 786 -18.12 -21.70 34.19
N GLY A 787 -18.81 -20.56 34.07
CA GLY A 787 -19.02 -19.61 35.17
C GLY A 787 -17.83 -18.67 35.46
N ALA A 788 -16.82 -18.62 34.59
CA ALA A 788 -15.81 -17.57 34.61
C ALA A 788 -16.27 -16.33 33.81
N PRO A 789 -15.94 -15.10 34.24
CA PRO A 789 -16.35 -13.88 33.52
C PRO A 789 -15.62 -13.70 32.19
N LEU A 790 -14.42 -14.27 32.06
CA LEU A 790 -13.63 -14.26 30.84
C LEU A 790 -12.74 -15.50 30.75
N ALA A 791 -12.36 -15.87 29.53
CA ALA A 791 -11.34 -16.86 29.22
C ALA A 791 -10.23 -16.25 28.33
N ALA A 792 -9.01 -16.68 28.58
CA ALA A 792 -7.82 -16.21 27.90
C ALA A 792 -6.73 -17.29 27.94
N ARG A 793 -5.78 -17.23 27.00
CA ARG A 793 -4.65 -18.16 26.99
C ARG A 793 -3.62 -17.73 28.04
N VAL A 794 -3.16 -18.67 28.86
CA VAL A 794 -2.01 -18.46 29.76
C VAL A 794 -0.77 -18.09 28.94
N GLU A 795 -0.05 -17.06 29.39
CA GLU A 795 1.16 -16.56 28.75
C GLU A 795 2.33 -17.55 28.92
N GLU A 796 3.29 -17.53 28.00
CA GLU A 796 4.52 -18.32 28.17
C GLU A 796 5.39 -17.74 29.29
N GLU A 797 5.92 -18.59 30.16
CA GLU A 797 6.78 -18.13 31.25
C GLU A 797 8.10 -17.52 30.73
N GLY A 798 8.16 -16.19 30.73
CA GLY A 798 9.37 -15.40 30.50
C GLY A 798 9.83 -14.65 31.76
N PRO A 799 11.06 -14.10 31.77
CA PRO A 799 11.55 -13.26 32.88
C PRO A 799 10.65 -12.06 33.17
N GLU A 800 10.15 -11.41 32.11
CA GLU A 800 9.32 -10.21 32.18
C GLU A 800 7.90 -10.52 32.69
N VAL A 801 7.32 -11.64 32.23
CA VAL A 801 6.03 -12.16 32.71
C VAL A 801 6.12 -12.50 34.20
N ARG A 802 7.21 -13.14 34.63
CA ARG A 802 7.47 -13.38 36.06
C ARG A 802 7.60 -12.09 36.85
N ALA A 803 8.28 -11.08 36.32
CA ALA A 803 8.41 -9.78 36.97
C ALA A 803 7.06 -9.07 37.10
N ALA A 804 6.24 -9.07 36.04
CA ALA A 804 4.89 -8.51 36.04
C ALA A 804 3.94 -9.22 37.01
N ALA A 805 3.97 -10.56 37.02
CA ALA A 805 3.17 -11.36 37.92
C ALA A 805 3.59 -11.15 39.39
N THR A 806 4.89 -11.23 39.68
CA THR A 806 5.44 -11.01 41.04
C THR A 806 5.12 -9.60 41.56
N ARG A 807 5.33 -8.56 40.72
CA ARG A 807 5.03 -7.17 41.08
C ARG A 807 3.57 -6.95 41.46
N ASN A 808 2.67 -7.72 40.86
CA ASN A 808 1.22 -7.59 41.06
C ASN A 808 0.64 -8.66 41.99
N ASN A 809 1.48 -9.49 42.62
CA ASN A 809 1.09 -10.61 43.49
C ASN A 809 0.16 -11.62 42.78
N ILE A 810 0.48 -11.93 41.53
CA ILE A 810 -0.23 -12.89 40.69
C ILE A 810 0.65 -14.12 40.52
N ASP A 811 0.04 -15.30 40.57
CA ASP A 811 0.71 -16.55 40.24
C ASP A 811 1.14 -16.54 38.76
N PRO A 812 2.44 -16.62 38.43
CA PRO A 812 2.92 -16.62 37.05
C PRO A 812 2.27 -17.69 36.18
N ALA A 813 1.92 -18.85 36.75
CA ALA A 813 1.27 -19.95 36.04
C ALA A 813 -0.18 -19.63 35.62
N ARG A 814 -0.75 -18.52 36.10
CA ARG A 814 -2.10 -18.04 35.78
C ARG A 814 -2.10 -16.71 35.04
N TYR A 815 -0.93 -16.15 34.78
CA TYR A 815 -0.81 -14.87 34.10
C TYR A 815 -1.15 -15.06 32.62
N PHE A 816 -2.24 -14.46 32.15
CA PHE A 816 -2.76 -14.65 30.80
C PHE A 816 -2.39 -13.53 29.84
N ASN A 817 -2.34 -13.87 28.55
CA ASN A 817 -2.17 -12.96 27.43
C ASN A 817 -3.49 -12.24 27.11
N SER A 818 -3.46 -10.92 26.89
CA SER A 818 -4.69 -10.13 26.63
C SER A 818 -5.04 -9.93 25.15
N GLY A 819 -4.32 -10.56 24.21
CA GLY A 819 -4.58 -10.38 22.78
C GLY A 819 -5.74 -11.19 22.21
N VAL A 820 -6.25 -12.18 22.96
CA VAL A 820 -7.52 -12.85 22.66
C VAL A 820 -8.28 -13.06 23.96
N LEU A 821 -9.49 -12.47 24.05
CA LEU A 821 -10.33 -12.54 25.25
C LEU A 821 -11.75 -12.94 24.87
N ALA A 822 -12.23 -14.08 25.38
CA ALA A 822 -13.64 -14.43 25.34
C ALA A 822 -14.30 -13.98 26.64
N MET A 823 -15.37 -13.19 26.56
CA MET A 823 -16.03 -12.56 27.70
C MET A 823 -17.51 -12.94 27.76
N ASP A 824 -18.00 -13.18 28.96
CA ASP A 824 -19.43 -13.36 29.24
C ASP A 824 -20.02 -12.04 29.77
N PHE A 825 -20.73 -11.32 28.89
CA PHE A 825 -21.35 -10.03 29.21
C PHE A 825 -22.51 -10.16 30.20
N THR A 826 -23.03 -11.38 30.39
CA THR A 826 -24.07 -11.65 31.38
C THR A 826 -23.50 -11.91 32.77
N HIS A 827 -22.19 -12.17 32.90
CA HIS A 827 -21.60 -12.49 34.18
C HIS A 827 -21.53 -11.23 35.08
N PRO A 828 -22.08 -11.28 36.32
CA PRO A 828 -22.13 -10.12 37.23
C PRO A 828 -20.77 -9.55 37.67
N ARG A 829 -19.65 -10.26 37.45
CA ARG A 829 -18.30 -9.81 37.82
C ARG A 829 -17.59 -9.09 36.69
N LEU A 830 -18.07 -9.19 35.44
CA LEU A 830 -17.37 -8.61 34.30
C LEU A 830 -17.37 -7.07 34.39
N GLY A 831 -18.54 -6.44 34.54
CA GLY A 831 -18.65 -4.98 34.65
C GLY A 831 -17.78 -4.36 35.75
N PRO A 832 -17.89 -4.82 37.01
CA PRO A 832 -17.02 -4.35 38.10
C PRO A 832 -15.53 -4.60 37.85
N GLY A 833 -15.17 -5.74 37.26
CA GLY A 833 -13.78 -6.05 36.95
C GLY A 833 -13.21 -5.15 35.83
N LEU A 834 -13.99 -4.86 34.78
CA LEU A 834 -13.59 -3.91 33.73
C LEU A 834 -13.40 -2.51 34.29
N ALA A 835 -14.31 -2.06 35.17
CA ALA A 835 -14.17 -0.78 35.86
C ALA A 835 -12.89 -0.72 36.71
N ARG A 836 -12.53 -1.82 37.39
CA ARG A 836 -11.28 -1.90 38.16
C ARG A 836 -10.04 -1.89 37.27
N ALA A 837 -10.06 -2.60 36.15
CA ALA A 837 -8.95 -2.61 35.19
C ALA A 837 -8.73 -1.23 34.55
N ILE A 838 -9.81 -0.53 34.19
CA ILE A 838 -9.77 0.85 33.70
C ILE A 838 -9.19 1.78 34.77
N GLU A 839 -9.70 1.72 36.01
CA GLU A 839 -9.19 2.55 37.11
C GLU A 839 -7.69 2.34 37.37
N LEU A 840 -7.20 1.10 37.36
CA LEU A 840 -5.78 0.78 37.50
C LEU A 840 -4.94 1.40 36.37
N SER A 841 -5.47 1.36 35.15
CA SER A 841 -4.80 1.91 33.96
C SER A 841 -4.68 3.43 34.02
N GLU A 842 -5.68 4.11 34.59
CA GLU A 842 -5.72 5.57 34.71
C GLU A 842 -4.94 6.09 35.93
N LYS A 843 -4.98 5.38 37.07
CA LYS A 843 -4.45 5.89 38.35
C LYS A 843 -3.12 5.30 38.77
N GLU A 844 -2.79 4.08 38.34
CA GLU A 844 -1.57 3.37 38.74
C GLU A 844 -0.73 2.88 37.53
N PRO A 845 -0.56 3.66 36.43
CA PRO A 845 0.06 3.16 35.21
C PRO A 845 1.53 2.70 35.41
N ASP A 846 2.27 3.29 36.35
CA ASP A 846 3.66 2.91 36.65
C ASP A 846 3.80 1.50 37.25
N ARG A 847 2.71 0.95 37.78
CA ARG A 847 2.65 -0.41 38.33
C ARG A 847 2.53 -1.46 37.23
N LEU A 848 2.01 -1.10 36.07
CA LEU A 848 1.60 -2.01 35.01
C LEU A 848 2.74 -2.19 34.00
N ILE A 849 3.51 -3.27 34.12
CA ILE A 849 4.62 -3.58 33.19
C ILE A 849 4.11 -3.82 31.75
N PHE A 850 2.98 -4.52 31.63
CA PHE A 850 2.29 -4.80 30.37
C PHE A 850 0.94 -4.11 30.29
N HIS A 851 0.82 -2.89 30.84
CA HIS A 851 -0.36 -2.03 30.70
C HIS A 851 -1.71 -2.75 30.96
N ASP A 852 -2.58 -2.83 29.96
CA ASP A 852 -3.91 -3.45 30.02
C ASP A 852 -3.85 -4.93 30.42
N GLN A 853 -2.81 -5.67 30.02
CA GLN A 853 -2.67 -7.09 30.36
C GLN A 853 -2.46 -7.23 31.87
N CYS A 854 -1.61 -6.38 32.47
CA CYS A 854 -1.46 -6.34 33.92
C CYS A 854 -2.77 -5.97 34.60
N ALA A 855 -3.47 -4.94 34.11
CA ALA A 855 -4.73 -4.49 34.69
C ALA A 855 -5.81 -5.59 34.67
N LEU A 856 -5.94 -6.31 33.56
CA LEU A 856 -6.84 -7.45 33.40
C LEU A 856 -6.46 -8.61 34.32
N ASN A 857 -5.18 -8.97 34.41
CA ASN A 857 -4.70 -10.02 35.29
C ASN A 857 -4.88 -9.67 36.78
N ILE A 858 -4.86 -8.39 37.15
CA ILE A 858 -5.20 -7.95 38.53
C ILE A 858 -6.70 -8.04 38.77
N ALA A 859 -7.53 -7.64 37.80
CA ALA A 859 -8.98 -7.57 37.95
C ALA A 859 -9.69 -8.93 37.84
N PHE A 860 -9.08 -9.89 37.14
CA PHE A 860 -9.73 -11.15 36.78
C PHE A 860 -8.85 -12.38 36.99
N ARG A 861 -9.53 -13.50 37.24
CA ARG A 861 -8.98 -14.83 37.04
C ARG A 861 -9.67 -15.46 35.83
N ALA A 862 -8.95 -15.54 34.72
CA ALA A 862 -9.44 -16.11 33.48
C ALA A 862 -9.65 -17.64 33.59
N ALA A 863 -10.61 -18.16 32.84
CA ALA A 863 -10.59 -19.57 32.44
C ALA A 863 -9.55 -19.80 31.32
N ASP A 864 -9.00 -21.00 31.25
CA ASP A 864 -7.94 -21.32 30.30
C ASP A 864 -8.50 -21.50 28.88
N LEU A 865 -7.91 -20.79 27.92
CA LEU A 865 -8.21 -20.97 26.51
C LEU A 865 -7.19 -21.90 25.83
N PRO A 866 -7.63 -22.89 25.03
CA PRO A 866 -6.71 -23.77 24.30
C PRO A 866 -5.74 -22.99 23.38
N PRO A 867 -4.46 -23.42 23.25
CA PRO A 867 -3.45 -22.68 22.51
C PRO A 867 -3.80 -22.36 21.04
N GLN A 868 -4.61 -23.19 20.38
CA GLN A 868 -5.06 -22.97 19.01
C GLN A 868 -5.83 -21.65 18.81
N TRP A 869 -6.51 -21.16 19.85
CA TRP A 869 -7.31 -19.94 19.82
C TRP A 869 -6.51 -18.68 20.16
N ASN A 870 -5.22 -18.81 20.50
CA ASN A 870 -4.29 -17.70 20.64
C ASN A 870 -2.87 -18.25 20.46
N PHE A 871 -2.54 -18.67 19.24
CA PHE A 871 -1.31 -19.40 18.95
C PHE A 871 -0.14 -18.43 18.79
N PHE A 872 0.87 -18.53 19.66
CA PHE A 872 1.96 -17.56 19.69
C PHE A 872 3.00 -17.80 18.60
N LEU A 873 3.19 -16.79 17.76
CA LEU A 873 4.25 -16.70 16.77
C LEU A 873 5.23 -15.61 17.22
N ARG A 874 6.38 -16.02 17.77
CA ARG A 874 7.47 -15.10 18.14
C ARG A 874 8.54 -15.04 17.04
N PRO A 875 9.16 -13.88 16.79
CA PRO A 875 10.24 -13.74 15.83
C PRO A 875 11.42 -14.64 16.20
N PHE A 876 12.10 -15.16 15.18
CA PHE A 876 13.34 -15.96 15.30
C PHE A 876 13.23 -17.30 16.05
N ARG A 877 12.05 -17.71 16.54
CA ARG A 877 11.86 -19.07 17.08
C ARG A 877 11.50 -20.06 15.97
N PRO A 878 12.26 -21.16 15.80
CA PRO A 878 11.89 -22.23 14.88
C PRO A 878 10.61 -22.92 15.36
N GLN A 879 9.61 -22.98 14.49
CA GLN A 879 8.34 -23.68 14.74
C GLN A 879 8.43 -25.08 14.13
N ASN A 880 8.60 -26.11 14.96
CA ASN A 880 8.71 -27.50 14.52
C ASN A 880 7.33 -28.07 14.12
N GLY A 881 6.79 -27.66 12.97
CA GLY A 881 5.59 -28.26 12.36
C GLY A 881 4.24 -28.03 13.08
N GLN A 882 4.23 -27.44 14.29
CA GLN A 882 3.04 -27.25 15.13
C GLN A 882 2.11 -26.09 14.72
N VAL A 883 2.47 -25.31 13.70
CA VAL A 883 1.66 -24.16 13.25
C VAL A 883 0.34 -24.59 12.61
N GLN A 884 0.24 -25.82 12.13
CA GLN A 884 -0.96 -26.32 11.46
C GLN A 884 -2.20 -26.37 12.37
N ASP A 885 -1.99 -26.42 13.69
CA ASP A 885 -3.08 -26.51 14.66
C ASP A 885 -3.59 -25.14 15.13
N GLY A 886 -2.92 -24.04 14.75
CA GLY A 886 -3.31 -22.68 15.12
C GLY A 886 -4.48 -22.16 14.28
N ILE A 887 -5.56 -21.73 14.93
CA ILE A 887 -6.70 -21.07 14.29
C ILE A 887 -6.53 -19.55 14.30
N LEU A 888 -6.15 -18.99 15.45
CA LEU A 888 -5.79 -17.58 15.59
C LEU A 888 -4.28 -17.48 15.79
N LEU A 889 -3.57 -17.05 14.76
CA LEU A 889 -2.13 -16.90 14.74
C LEU A 889 -1.72 -15.52 15.21
N HIS A 890 -1.18 -15.43 16.41
CA HIS A 890 -0.86 -14.17 17.08
C HIS A 890 0.63 -13.86 17.00
N TYR A 891 0.99 -12.80 16.25
CA TYR A 891 2.37 -12.38 16.03
C TYR A 891 2.88 -11.56 17.21
N LEU A 892 3.49 -12.22 18.19
CA LEU A 892 4.05 -11.59 19.39
C LEU A 892 5.43 -10.97 19.13
N ASP A 893 5.78 -9.99 19.96
CA ASP A 893 7.08 -9.28 19.96
C ASP A 893 7.44 -8.59 18.63
N ARG A 894 8.62 -7.96 18.57
CA ARG A 894 9.19 -7.33 17.39
C ARG A 894 10.44 -8.09 16.91
N PRO A 895 10.76 -8.11 15.60
CA PRO A 895 10.02 -7.46 14.51
C PRO A 895 8.65 -8.11 14.25
N LYS A 896 7.68 -7.30 13.82
CA LYS A 896 6.36 -7.73 13.37
C LYS A 896 6.39 -8.10 11.88
N PRO A 897 5.40 -8.84 11.34
CA PRO A 897 5.39 -9.26 9.94
C PRO A 897 5.43 -8.13 8.91
N TRP A 898 4.90 -6.95 9.24
CA TRP A 898 4.99 -5.76 8.38
C TRP A 898 6.34 -5.05 8.45
N ASP A 899 7.17 -5.35 9.45
CA ASP A 899 8.50 -4.75 9.57
C ASP A 899 9.42 -5.30 8.49
N ILE A 900 10.23 -4.42 7.90
CA ILE A 900 11.13 -4.74 6.79
C ILE A 900 12.20 -5.80 7.16
N THR A 901 12.46 -6.00 8.46
CA THR A 901 13.50 -6.88 9.01
C THR A 901 13.02 -8.30 9.34
N PHE A 902 11.73 -8.63 9.18
CA PHE A 902 11.18 -9.94 9.53
C PHE A 902 11.50 -11.01 8.45
N TRP A 903 12.37 -11.99 8.76
CA TRP A 903 12.86 -13.01 7.79
C TRP A 903 12.35 -14.45 8.05
N ARG A 904 11.97 -15.13 6.95
CA ARG A 904 11.63 -16.56 6.71
C ARG A 904 10.44 -17.24 7.45
N ASN A 905 9.69 -18.00 6.65
CA ASN A 905 8.69 -19.05 6.92
C ASN A 905 7.24 -18.67 7.26
N PHE A 906 6.95 -17.54 7.92
CA PHE A 906 5.57 -17.22 8.33
C PHE A 906 5.05 -15.86 7.88
N ARG A 907 5.88 -15.10 7.15
CA ARG A 907 5.41 -13.92 6.43
C ARG A 907 4.43 -14.30 5.33
N GLU A 908 4.40 -15.54 4.84
CA GLU A 908 3.55 -15.93 3.69
C GLU A 908 2.06 -15.70 3.96
N GLU A 909 1.53 -16.05 5.13
CA GLU A 909 0.09 -15.90 5.37
C GLU A 909 -0.33 -14.46 5.67
N TRP A 910 0.44 -13.77 6.52
CA TRP A 910 0.20 -12.34 6.73
C TRP A 910 0.41 -11.57 5.42
N ARG A 911 1.44 -11.89 4.61
CA ARG A 911 1.66 -11.28 3.29
C ARG A 911 0.57 -11.60 2.30
N VAL A 912 0.03 -12.81 2.29
CA VAL A 912 -1.05 -13.17 1.36
C VAL A 912 -2.22 -12.24 1.59
N TRP A 913 -2.62 -12.05 2.85
CA TRP A 913 -3.68 -11.10 3.19
C TRP A 913 -3.28 -9.65 2.96
N ALA A 914 -2.05 -9.22 3.27
CA ALA A 914 -1.59 -7.86 3.03
C ALA A 914 -1.44 -7.51 1.54
N LEU A 915 -0.96 -8.44 0.71
CA LEU A 915 -0.88 -8.29 -0.75
C LEU A 915 -2.26 -8.30 -1.37
N PHE A 916 -3.18 -9.11 -0.84
CA PHE A 916 -4.59 -9.09 -1.22
C PHE A 916 -5.20 -7.71 -0.93
N LEU A 917 -4.95 -7.10 0.23
CA LEU A 917 -5.37 -5.74 0.51
C LEU A 917 -4.82 -4.71 -0.48
N GLY A 918 -3.57 -4.85 -0.90
CA GLY A 918 -2.97 -3.99 -1.94
C GLY A 918 -3.66 -4.09 -3.31
N GLN A 919 -4.49 -5.12 -3.54
CA GLN A 919 -5.35 -5.27 -4.72
C GLN A 919 -6.78 -4.79 -4.48
N LEU A 920 -7.21 -4.67 -3.21
CA LEU A 920 -8.55 -4.24 -2.84
C LEU A 920 -8.67 -2.73 -2.57
N LEU A 921 -7.59 -2.13 -2.10
CA LEU A 921 -7.55 -0.74 -1.65
C LEU A 921 -6.89 0.15 -2.71
N PRO A 922 -7.23 1.45 -2.78
CA PRO A 922 -6.54 2.38 -3.65
C PRO A 922 -5.02 2.35 -3.41
N PRO A 923 -4.17 2.41 -4.47
CA PRO A 923 -2.72 2.32 -4.32
C PRO A 923 -2.13 3.37 -3.38
N GLN A 924 -2.70 4.59 -3.34
CA GLN A 924 -2.26 5.65 -2.43
C GLN A 924 -2.58 5.31 -0.97
N VAL A 925 -3.81 4.89 -0.67
CA VAL A 925 -4.22 4.45 0.68
C VAL A 925 -3.35 3.29 1.17
N PHE A 926 -3.06 2.31 0.31
CA PHE A 926 -2.16 1.20 0.65
C PHE A 926 -0.70 1.65 0.83
N THR A 927 -0.25 2.63 0.05
CA THR A 927 1.10 3.21 0.20
C THR A 927 1.22 4.05 1.47
N ASP A 928 0.19 4.82 1.83
CA ASP A 928 0.11 5.60 3.07
C ASP A 928 0.02 4.69 4.30
N MET A 929 -0.66 3.54 4.18
CA MET A 929 -0.66 2.48 5.19
C MET A 929 0.73 1.88 5.39
N LEU A 930 1.43 1.57 4.28
CA LEU A 930 2.81 1.07 4.34
C LEU A 930 3.77 2.12 4.89
N ALA A 931 3.56 3.40 4.59
CA ALA A 931 4.34 4.50 5.14
C ALA A 931 4.09 4.65 6.65
N ALA A 932 2.83 4.66 7.09
CA ALA A 932 2.45 4.71 8.51
C ALA A 932 2.95 3.49 9.31
N ALA A 933 3.03 2.32 8.67
CA ALA A 933 3.60 1.11 9.26
C ALA A 933 5.15 1.14 9.33
N ASN A 934 5.82 1.88 8.44
CA ASN A 934 7.29 1.99 8.34
C ASN A 934 7.86 3.26 9.01
N GLU A 935 7.06 4.11 9.65
CA GLU A 935 7.55 5.18 10.55
C GLU A 935 8.15 4.63 11.88
N VAL A 936 8.32 3.30 11.99
CA VAL A 936 8.99 2.54 13.06
C VAL A 936 10.23 1.87 12.49
#